data_AF-A0A7E5WUN5-F1
#
_entry.id   AF-A0A7E5WUN5-F1
#
_cell.length_a   1.000
_cell.length_b   1.000
_cell.length_c   1.000
_cell.angle_alpha   90.00
_cell.angle_beta   90.00
_cell.angle_gamma   90.00
#
_symmetry.space_group_name_H-M   'P 1'
#
loop_
_entity.id
_entity.type
_entity.pdbx_description
1 polymer ?
#
loop_
_entity_poly.entity_id
_entity_poly.type
_entity_poly.pdbx_seq_one_letter_code
_entity_poly.pdbx_strand_id
1 'polypeptide(L)'
;MSLCINCGIATDRCNTIGRRRLEDEVILSLVQEWVAPQSVNENDFICQVCWNHANTVSLDGNRPEESEQVPIGHRRVCIHCGRSLLRRIRCHQLRTGTIQERRIHKVIREWILPRTVGASSVVCHSCWVRANRASRHFQSGPSTSAATSSAVNVPNTQDIPHVEEPPIRQETYSAPRAPTVGTFIVLPDYYRAVETENRCFVEGCRRRERNRITNTMRKQLLKMYNYYVPANNRLCDIHLTCTSWDFLNDISDNIINTFSAHQIKDMFSLKEADCNILDFENIECMEDHIFYHWVGFNKDQFRQILNEVPQFLNLKNGSLILAAYLIKLRTGDSDDRLSTLLQIPKTTLVTQLGKARSLLYDYFVPHHLGLNHINKQQIIERNLLIPNELFGWHNSEVKPIVVLDGTYVYVQKSSNYKYQKKTYSLHKYQNLVKPFLIVCTDGYIIDVWGPYPATTSDAEIIKKEFGNESLLRQYFESGDAFILDRGFRDALPLLNDCGYRTYVPSSLQQGESQLSTLEANKSRTVTICRWIVEVVNGRFKRDFKIFRQDFFNRASKNVMVHFEVAAALINAFHPPIANRSDAQDILQKINQYINVENQLSNYVINNNINRRRAQFQAIDVERHNVSEFPVLTYSELILVSLGTYQIKQARSYYGEHVRENGSFVIEVCREVTGDLQQELATSVSTWMLRGRIKSRHISNRMYYVYILVDSSLSGRDAIIQYYCTCIVGKRTVGCCAHTMSIIWYLGWARHQGSQLPPAQLLDNVLLYYDNPNEDVE
;
A
#
# COMPACT_ATOMS: atom_id res chain seq x y z
N MET A 1 -3.51 -22.70 28.03
CA MET A 1 -2.89 -22.99 26.72
C MET A 1 -2.59 -24.46 26.69
N SER A 2 -3.11 -25.19 25.71
CA SER A 2 -2.80 -26.61 25.52
C SER A 2 -1.44 -26.74 24.83
N LEU A 3 -0.41 -27.11 25.60
CA LEU A 3 0.94 -27.32 25.09
C LEU A 3 1.23 -28.82 25.03
N CYS A 4 1.89 -29.28 23.97
CA CYS A 4 2.47 -30.62 23.90
C CYS A 4 3.49 -30.79 25.04
N ILE A 5 3.36 -31.81 25.88
CA ILE A 5 4.19 -31.98 27.08
C ILE A 5 5.67 -32.25 26.72
N ASN A 6 5.93 -32.99 25.64
CA ASN A 6 7.28 -33.25 25.10
C ASN A 6 7.86 -32.00 24.39
N CYS A 7 7.32 -31.60 23.24
CA CYS A 7 7.97 -30.56 22.42
C CYS A 7 7.51 -29.11 22.68
N GLY A 8 6.66 -28.88 23.70
CA GLY A 8 6.19 -27.57 24.13
C GLY A 8 5.30 -26.79 23.14
N ILE A 9 4.93 -27.37 21.99
CA ILE A 9 4.17 -26.64 20.95
C ILE A 9 2.70 -26.45 21.34
N ALA A 10 2.16 -25.27 21.08
CA ALA A 10 0.76 -24.95 21.34
C ALA A 10 -0.14 -25.60 20.28
N THR A 11 -0.89 -26.63 20.68
CA THR A 11 -1.81 -27.38 19.80
C THR A 11 -3.14 -26.63 19.61
N ASP A 12 -3.49 -25.75 20.55
CA ASP A 12 -4.69 -24.89 20.50
C ASP A 12 -4.61 -23.72 19.50
N ARG A 13 -3.49 -23.56 18.77
CA ARG A 13 -3.26 -22.43 17.85
C ARG A 13 -3.31 -22.77 16.37
N CYS A 14 -3.46 -24.04 16.00
CA CYS A 14 -3.43 -24.46 14.61
C CYS A 14 -4.09 -25.84 14.46
N ASN A 15 -5.25 -25.89 13.79
CA ASN A 15 -6.06 -27.12 13.66
C ASN A 15 -5.34 -28.27 12.91
N THR A 16 -4.24 -27.98 12.20
CA THR A 16 -3.40 -28.99 11.53
C THR A 16 -2.40 -29.67 12.47
N ILE A 17 -2.16 -29.12 13.68
CA ILE A 17 -1.31 -29.74 14.70
C ILE A 17 -2.20 -30.60 15.61
N GLY A 18 -2.51 -31.81 15.13
CA GLY A 18 -3.29 -32.79 15.89
C GLY A 18 -2.73 -33.02 17.30
N ARG A 19 -3.61 -33.31 18.27
CA ARG A 19 -3.27 -33.61 19.66
C ARG A 19 -3.86 -34.95 20.08
N ARG A 20 -3.17 -35.66 20.98
CA ARG A 20 -3.64 -36.90 21.62
C ARG A 20 -3.37 -36.81 23.12
N ARG A 21 -4.24 -37.41 23.93
CA ARG A 21 -4.00 -37.64 25.36
C ARG A 21 -3.04 -38.81 25.55
N LEU A 22 -2.53 -38.96 26.77
CA LEU A 22 -1.63 -40.04 27.16
C LEU A 22 -2.42 -41.18 27.84
N GLU A 23 -3.47 -41.65 27.16
CA GLU A 23 -4.38 -42.71 27.62
C GLU A 23 -3.78 -44.13 27.47
N ASP A 24 -2.65 -44.26 26.76
CA ASP A 24 -1.89 -45.51 26.58
C ASP A 24 -0.75 -45.56 27.63
N GLU A 25 -0.76 -46.56 28.51
CA GLU A 25 0.19 -46.69 29.62
C GLU A 25 1.66 -46.81 29.17
N VAL A 26 1.92 -47.43 28.01
CA VAL A 26 3.27 -47.62 27.47
C VAL A 26 3.80 -46.30 26.93
N ILE A 27 2.96 -45.57 26.17
CA ILE A 27 3.28 -44.24 25.68
C ILE A 27 3.39 -43.23 26.82
N LEU A 28 2.55 -43.32 27.86
CA LEU A 28 2.63 -42.49 29.06
C LEU A 28 3.95 -42.70 29.79
N SER A 29 4.33 -43.96 30.06
CA SER A 29 5.59 -44.32 30.72
C SER A 29 6.81 -43.82 29.92
N LEU A 30 6.81 -44.03 28.60
CA LEU A 30 7.87 -43.55 27.72
C LEU A 30 7.97 -42.01 27.70
N VAL A 31 6.84 -41.30 27.69
CA VAL A 31 6.82 -39.84 27.75
C VAL A 31 7.23 -39.31 29.12
N GLN A 32 6.92 -40.02 30.21
CA GLN A 32 7.42 -39.71 31.56
C GLN A 32 8.95 -39.82 31.63
N GLU A 33 9.56 -40.86 31.05
CA GLU A 33 11.03 -40.96 30.92
C GLU A 33 11.59 -39.78 30.09
N TRP A 34 10.95 -39.44 28.96
CA TRP A 34 11.42 -38.39 28.05
C TRP A 34 11.40 -36.97 28.61
N VAL A 35 10.51 -36.65 29.55
CA VAL A 35 10.39 -35.29 30.13
C VAL A 35 10.78 -35.21 31.61
N ALA A 36 11.33 -36.29 32.19
CA ALA A 36 11.83 -36.31 33.55
C ALA A 36 12.77 -35.11 33.82
N PRO A 37 12.66 -34.41 34.97
CA PRO A 37 11.87 -34.75 36.16
C PRO A 37 10.45 -34.17 36.19
N GLN A 38 9.88 -33.75 35.05
CA GLN A 38 8.53 -33.18 35.02
C GLN A 38 7.46 -34.26 35.18
N SER A 39 6.53 -34.09 36.13
CA SER A 39 5.38 -34.97 36.30
C SER A 39 4.41 -34.90 35.11
N VAL A 40 3.98 -36.06 34.59
CA VAL A 40 3.02 -36.21 33.50
C VAL A 40 1.99 -37.28 33.86
N ASN A 41 0.73 -37.04 33.52
CA ASN A 41 -0.37 -37.99 33.73
C ASN A 41 -1.23 -38.18 32.46
N GLU A 42 -2.20 -39.09 32.51
CA GLU A 42 -3.12 -39.44 31.42
C GLU A 42 -3.86 -38.24 30.78
N ASN A 43 -4.14 -37.19 31.56
CA ASN A 43 -4.84 -36.00 31.09
C ASN A 43 -3.93 -34.99 30.36
N ASP A 44 -2.62 -35.20 30.37
CA ASP A 44 -1.67 -34.42 29.58
C ASP A 44 -1.74 -34.79 28.09
N PHE A 45 -1.29 -33.87 27.23
CA PHE A 45 -1.39 -34.01 25.78
C PHE A 45 -0.02 -33.98 25.10
N ILE A 46 0.14 -34.79 24.06
CA ILE A 46 1.21 -34.66 23.08
C ILE A 46 0.65 -34.32 21.70
N CYS A 47 1.47 -33.65 20.87
CA CYS A 47 1.11 -33.41 19.47
C CYS A 47 1.33 -34.67 18.62
N GLN A 48 0.62 -34.79 17.51
CA GLN A 48 0.62 -35.98 16.64
C GLN A 48 2.03 -36.42 16.24
N VAL A 49 2.97 -35.48 16.01
CA VAL A 49 4.37 -35.80 15.66
C VAL A 49 5.10 -36.47 16.83
N CYS A 50 4.91 -35.99 18.07
CA CYS A 50 5.49 -36.64 19.25
C CYS A 50 4.83 -37.99 19.55
N TRP A 51 3.53 -38.13 19.29
CA TRP A 51 2.84 -39.41 19.41
C TRP A 51 3.35 -40.44 18.40
N ASN A 52 3.56 -40.04 17.14
CA ASN A 52 4.15 -40.92 16.12
C ASN A 52 5.54 -41.43 16.57
N HIS A 53 6.40 -40.55 17.11
CA HIS A 53 7.70 -40.97 17.63
C HIS A 53 7.59 -41.95 18.81
N ALA A 54 6.69 -41.68 19.77
CA ALA A 54 6.49 -42.57 20.92
C ALA A 54 5.97 -43.94 20.47
N ASN A 55 5.02 -43.96 19.53
CA ASN A 55 4.46 -45.17 18.96
C ASN A 55 5.51 -45.99 18.16
N THR A 56 6.43 -45.35 17.43
CA THR A 56 7.55 -46.05 16.78
C THR A 56 8.49 -46.69 17.81
N VAL A 57 8.95 -45.93 18.82
CA VAL A 57 9.85 -46.46 19.86
C VAL A 57 9.19 -47.58 20.67
N SER A 58 7.88 -47.51 20.90
CA SER A 58 7.10 -48.58 21.55
C SER A 58 6.96 -49.85 20.71
N LEU A 59 7.10 -49.78 19.38
CA LEU A 59 6.98 -50.93 18.48
C LEU A 59 8.34 -51.60 18.19
N ASP A 60 9.41 -50.82 18.09
CA ASP A 60 10.73 -51.32 17.69
C ASP A 60 11.54 -51.97 18.84
N GLY A 61 11.11 -51.82 20.10
CA GLY A 61 11.68 -52.48 21.29
C GLY A 61 13.11 -52.06 21.69
N ASN A 62 13.86 -51.42 20.79
CA ASN A 62 15.19 -50.90 21.05
C ASN A 62 15.13 -49.60 21.87
N ARG A 63 15.65 -49.65 23.10
CA ARG A 63 16.02 -48.44 23.85
C ARG A 63 17.12 -47.68 23.08
N PRO A 64 17.04 -46.35 22.93
CA PRO A 64 18.15 -45.57 22.38
C PRO A 64 19.41 -45.78 23.23
N GLU A 65 20.57 -45.87 22.58
CA GLU A 65 21.86 -45.90 23.29
C GLU A 65 22.03 -44.60 24.11
N GLU A 66 22.77 -44.64 25.22
CA GLU A 66 22.88 -43.54 26.21
C GLU A 66 23.42 -42.19 25.66
N SER A 67 23.78 -42.12 24.38
CA SER A 67 24.24 -40.91 23.70
C SER A 67 23.20 -40.26 22.76
N GLU A 68 22.05 -40.90 22.48
CA GLU A 68 21.04 -40.36 21.57
C GLU A 68 20.07 -39.38 22.23
N GLN A 69 19.75 -38.28 21.53
CA GLN A 69 18.84 -37.25 22.05
C GLN A 69 17.37 -37.68 21.95
N VAL A 70 16.63 -37.50 23.04
CA VAL A 70 15.17 -37.74 23.16
C VAL A 70 14.39 -37.25 21.91
N PRO A 71 13.48 -38.07 21.34
CA PRO A 71 12.69 -37.69 20.15
C PRO A 71 11.75 -36.49 20.36
N ILE A 72 12.22 -35.29 19.97
CA ILE A 72 11.43 -34.05 20.01
C ILE A 72 10.80 -33.75 18.64
N GLY A 73 9.48 -33.87 18.55
CA GLY A 73 8.74 -33.72 17.28
C GLY A 73 8.76 -32.32 16.64
N HIS A 74 8.85 -31.24 17.43
CA HIS A 74 8.95 -29.87 16.90
C HIS A 74 10.17 -29.13 17.46
N ARG A 75 11.11 -28.79 16.56
CA ARG A 75 12.34 -28.05 16.91
C ARG A 75 12.11 -26.54 16.89
N ARG A 76 12.79 -25.80 17.78
CA ARG A 76 12.73 -24.33 17.97
C ARG A 76 11.31 -23.79 18.25
N VAL A 77 10.75 -24.18 19.40
CA VAL A 77 9.47 -23.69 19.93
C VAL A 77 9.72 -22.68 21.06
N CYS A 78 8.90 -21.63 21.15
CA CYS A 78 8.95 -20.69 22.27
C CYS A 78 8.50 -21.34 23.58
N ILE A 79 9.43 -21.58 24.52
CA ILE A 79 9.17 -22.33 25.76
C ILE A 79 7.98 -21.79 26.58
N HIS A 80 7.80 -20.46 26.64
CA HIS A 80 6.70 -19.85 27.38
C HIS A 80 5.31 -20.04 26.72
N CYS A 81 5.18 -19.79 25.41
CA CYS A 81 3.86 -19.69 24.74
C CYS A 81 3.63 -20.67 23.58
N GLY A 82 4.50 -21.67 23.41
CA GLY A 82 4.36 -22.77 22.46
C GLY A 82 4.33 -22.40 20.97
N ARG A 83 4.65 -21.16 20.58
CA ARG A 83 4.67 -20.75 19.17
C ARG A 83 5.96 -21.22 18.48
N SER A 84 5.85 -21.85 17.31
CA SER A 84 6.98 -22.23 16.45
C SER A 84 7.79 -21.01 15.99
N LEU A 85 9.12 -21.15 15.96
CA LEU A 85 10.07 -20.09 15.61
C LEU A 85 10.84 -20.36 14.31
N LEU A 86 10.55 -21.47 13.59
CA LEU A 86 11.30 -21.89 12.40
C LEU A 86 11.40 -20.83 11.30
N ARG A 87 10.40 -19.94 11.15
CA ARG A 87 10.36 -18.85 10.16
C ARG A 87 10.63 -17.45 10.75
N ARG A 88 11.19 -17.34 11.98
CA ARG A 88 11.36 -16.05 12.70
C ARG A 88 12.83 -15.69 12.87
N ILE A 89 13.23 -14.52 12.33
CA ILE A 89 14.61 -14.00 12.42
C ILE A 89 14.99 -13.55 13.84
N ARG A 90 14.05 -13.00 14.63
CA ARG A 90 14.28 -12.55 16.01
C ARG A 90 13.67 -13.50 17.05
N CYS A 91 14.53 -14.28 17.70
CA CYS A 91 14.24 -15.05 18.92
C CYS A 91 15.41 -14.93 19.90
N HIS A 92 15.15 -15.14 21.19
CA HIS A 92 16.15 -15.00 22.25
C HIS A 92 16.45 -16.37 22.86
N GLN A 93 17.71 -16.75 22.93
CA GLN A 93 18.15 -17.91 23.74
C GLN A 93 18.23 -17.48 25.20
N LEU A 94 17.82 -18.35 26.13
CA LEU A 94 17.92 -18.09 27.56
C LEU A 94 19.34 -18.38 28.09
N ARG A 95 20.30 -17.55 27.68
CA ARG A 95 21.68 -17.59 28.18
C ARG A 95 21.78 -16.78 29.48
N THR A 96 22.52 -17.26 30.47
CA THR A 96 22.62 -16.63 31.80
C THR A 96 23.81 -15.67 31.93
N GLY A 97 24.25 -15.03 30.84
CA GLY A 97 25.45 -14.19 30.83
C GLY A 97 25.29 -12.91 31.64
N THR A 98 24.42 -12.01 31.18
CA THR A 98 24.19 -10.71 31.84
C THR A 98 23.31 -10.82 33.09
N ILE A 99 23.40 -9.83 33.97
CA ILE A 99 22.53 -9.72 35.16
C ILE A 99 21.06 -9.60 34.74
N GLN A 100 20.79 -8.85 33.66
CA GLN A 100 19.44 -8.68 33.10
C GLN A 100 18.89 -10.01 32.58
N GLU A 101 19.65 -10.77 31.78
CA GLU A 101 19.22 -12.09 31.31
C GLU A 101 19.01 -13.07 32.47
N ARG A 102 19.82 -13.02 33.53
CA ARG A 102 19.59 -13.82 34.75
C ARG A 102 18.28 -13.48 35.45
N ARG A 103 17.87 -12.21 35.50
CA ARG A 103 16.54 -11.82 36.05
C ARG A 103 15.39 -12.26 35.12
N ILE A 104 15.53 -12.07 33.82
CA ILE A 104 14.58 -12.55 32.80
C ILE A 104 14.42 -14.07 32.88
N HIS A 105 15.52 -14.80 33.06
CA HIS A 105 15.52 -16.25 33.23
C HIS A 105 14.78 -16.67 34.51
N LYS A 106 14.95 -15.96 35.64
CA LYS A 106 14.18 -16.24 36.87
C LYS A 106 12.67 -16.07 36.63
N VAL A 107 12.24 -14.94 36.06
CA VAL A 107 10.85 -14.67 35.69
C VAL A 107 10.26 -15.75 34.79
N ILE A 108 10.98 -16.12 33.73
CA ILE A 108 10.47 -17.13 32.78
C ILE A 108 10.42 -18.51 33.41
N ARG A 109 11.40 -18.87 34.26
CA ARG A 109 11.38 -20.14 35.01
C ARG A 109 10.12 -20.22 35.88
N GLU A 110 9.75 -19.15 36.58
CA GLU A 110 8.53 -19.09 37.38
C GLU A 110 7.26 -19.20 36.52
N TRP A 111 7.19 -18.48 35.41
CA TRP A 111 6.03 -18.51 34.49
C TRP A 111 5.76 -19.85 33.80
N ILE A 112 6.73 -20.76 33.76
CA ILE A 112 6.56 -22.05 33.09
C ILE A 112 6.44 -23.24 34.05
N LEU A 113 6.57 -23.04 35.37
CA LEU A 113 6.41 -24.09 36.38
C LEU A 113 5.11 -24.89 36.13
N PRO A 114 5.16 -26.24 36.22
CA PRO A 114 6.27 -27.08 36.69
C PRO A 114 7.38 -27.37 35.65
N ARG A 115 7.29 -26.85 34.43
CA ARG A 115 8.24 -27.13 33.34
C ARG A 115 9.61 -26.50 33.60
N THR A 116 10.68 -27.13 33.12
CA THR A 116 12.06 -26.65 33.32
C THR A 116 12.62 -25.92 32.10
N VAL A 117 13.64 -25.07 32.29
CA VAL A 117 14.35 -24.37 31.21
C VAL A 117 15.61 -25.17 30.85
N GLY A 118 15.58 -25.90 29.72
CA GLY A 118 16.76 -26.60 29.20
C GLY A 118 17.75 -25.68 28.48
N ALA A 119 19.00 -26.13 28.29
CA ALA A 119 20.11 -25.31 27.75
C ALA A 119 19.88 -24.74 26.33
N SER A 120 19.06 -25.39 25.52
CA SER A 120 18.70 -24.97 24.16
C SER A 120 17.42 -24.10 24.09
N SER A 121 16.83 -23.75 25.24
CA SER A 121 15.55 -23.05 25.33
C SER A 121 15.55 -21.69 24.63
N VAL A 122 14.54 -21.47 23.80
CA VAL A 122 14.33 -20.23 23.06
C VAL A 122 12.98 -19.60 23.39
N VAL A 123 12.95 -18.27 23.38
CA VAL A 123 11.78 -17.45 23.68
C VAL A 123 11.51 -16.52 22.51
N CYS A 124 10.25 -16.38 22.12
CA CYS A 124 9.87 -15.42 21.08
C CYS A 124 10.07 -13.99 21.60
N HIS A 125 10.40 -13.04 20.71
CA HIS A 125 10.70 -11.66 21.12
C HIS A 125 9.62 -11.03 22.01
N SER A 126 8.33 -11.26 21.71
CA SER A 126 7.20 -10.76 22.52
C SER A 126 7.18 -11.31 23.96
N CYS A 127 7.52 -12.59 24.16
CA CYS A 127 7.59 -13.18 25.50
C CYS A 127 8.85 -12.72 26.25
N TRP A 128 9.97 -12.52 25.54
CA TRP A 128 11.19 -11.95 26.12
C TRP A 128 10.95 -10.50 26.59
N VAL A 129 10.27 -9.66 25.80
CA VAL A 129 9.92 -8.28 26.20
C VAL A 129 9.00 -8.27 27.43
N ARG A 130 7.98 -9.15 27.48
CA ARG A 130 7.12 -9.31 28.66
C ARG A 130 7.94 -9.69 29.90
N ALA A 131 8.81 -10.68 29.80
CA ALA A 131 9.66 -11.11 30.91
C ALA A 131 10.67 -10.04 31.33
N ASN A 132 11.23 -9.28 30.39
CA ASN A 132 12.11 -8.14 30.68
C ASN A 132 11.40 -7.06 31.51
N ARG A 133 10.15 -6.71 31.17
CA ARG A 133 9.33 -5.77 31.98
C ARG A 133 9.12 -6.31 33.39
N ALA A 134 8.63 -7.55 33.53
CA ALA A 134 8.41 -8.16 34.84
C ALA A 134 9.70 -8.32 35.67
N SER A 135 10.85 -8.53 35.03
CA SER A 135 12.15 -8.68 35.70
C SER A 135 12.65 -7.42 36.42
N ARG A 136 12.03 -6.25 36.16
CA ARG A 136 12.30 -4.99 36.86
C ARG A 136 11.70 -4.95 38.28
N HIS A 137 10.64 -5.71 38.53
CA HIS A 137 9.89 -5.73 39.80
C HIS A 137 10.02 -7.06 40.56
N PHE A 138 10.85 -7.98 40.06
CA PHE A 138 10.96 -9.35 40.55
C PHE A 138 11.86 -9.43 41.80
N GLN A 139 11.25 -9.31 42.99
CA GLN A 139 11.88 -9.59 44.28
C GLN A 139 11.70 -11.07 44.64
N SER A 140 12.78 -11.75 45.06
CA SER A 140 12.74 -13.19 45.36
C SER A 140 12.63 -13.48 46.86
N GLY A 141 11.53 -14.11 47.29
CA GLY A 141 11.29 -14.65 48.64
C GLY A 141 10.30 -15.85 48.59
N PRO A 142 10.36 -16.80 49.55
CA PRO A 142 9.65 -18.08 49.45
C PRO A 142 8.20 -18.08 50.00
N SER A 143 7.44 -19.14 49.64
CA SER A 143 5.98 -19.25 49.70
C SER A 143 5.35 -19.66 51.05
N THR A 144 4.08 -19.26 51.25
CA THR A 144 2.96 -19.89 52.01
C THR A 144 1.65 -19.21 51.51
N SER A 145 0.43 -19.75 51.51
CA SER A 145 -0.17 -21.09 51.76
C SER A 145 -1.16 -21.37 50.59
N ALA A 146 -1.70 -22.56 50.27
CA ALA A 146 -2.26 -23.72 50.99
C ALA A 146 -3.65 -23.51 51.63
N ALA A 147 -4.60 -24.39 51.28
CA ALA A 147 -5.97 -24.58 51.82
C ALA A 147 -7.02 -23.48 51.46
N THR A 148 -8.33 -23.74 51.30
CA THR A 148 -9.11 -25.00 51.25
C THR A 148 -10.42 -24.82 50.47
N SER A 149 -11.07 -25.94 50.14
CA SER A 149 -12.41 -26.04 49.54
C SER A 149 -13.56 -25.69 50.50
N SER A 150 -14.73 -25.30 49.94
CA SER A 150 -16.05 -25.43 50.57
C SER A 150 -17.20 -25.41 49.55
N ALA A 151 -17.89 -26.56 49.46
CA ALA A 151 -19.34 -26.80 49.26
C ALA A 151 -20.14 -25.93 48.25
N VAL A 152 -20.60 -26.47 47.11
CA VAL A 152 -21.66 -27.48 46.89
C VAL A 152 -23.08 -26.97 47.19
N ASN A 153 -23.89 -26.84 46.13
CA ASN A 153 -25.14 -27.60 46.02
C ASN A 153 -25.65 -27.74 44.58
N VAL A 154 -26.28 -28.89 44.32
CA VAL A 154 -26.77 -29.38 43.02
C VAL A 154 -28.27 -29.68 43.13
N PRO A 155 -29.06 -29.52 42.06
CA PRO A 155 -30.28 -30.30 41.89
C PRO A 155 -30.04 -31.53 41.00
N ASN A 156 -30.35 -32.68 41.58
CA ASN A 156 -30.50 -34.01 40.97
C ASN A 156 -31.68 -34.03 39.94
N THR A 157 -31.92 -35.05 39.10
CA THR A 157 -31.52 -36.48 39.08
C THR A 157 -31.79 -37.11 37.68
N GLN A 158 -31.16 -38.27 37.39
CA GLN A 158 -31.69 -39.44 36.61
C GLN A 158 -31.97 -39.29 35.09
N ASP A 159 -31.92 -40.32 34.23
CA ASP A 159 -31.40 -41.71 34.29
C ASP A 159 -31.29 -42.27 32.84
N ILE A 160 -30.19 -42.90 32.41
CA ILE A 160 -30.15 -43.90 31.31
C ILE A 160 -28.98 -44.91 31.53
N PRO A 161 -29.17 -46.25 31.45
CA PRO A 161 -28.09 -47.25 31.63
C PRO A 161 -27.35 -47.73 30.35
N HIS A 162 -26.22 -48.41 30.58
CA HIS A 162 -25.34 -49.14 29.63
C HIS A 162 -25.99 -50.29 28.83
N VAL A 163 -25.37 -50.64 27.67
CA VAL A 163 -24.93 -52.02 27.25
C VAL A 163 -23.74 -51.86 26.26
N GLU A 164 -22.48 -52.05 26.68
CA GLU A 164 -21.55 -53.19 26.44
C GLU A 164 -20.88 -53.32 25.04
N GLU A 165 -19.53 -53.38 25.03
CA GLU A 165 -18.68 -53.86 23.93
C GLU A 165 -18.12 -55.27 24.26
N PRO A 166 -17.97 -56.15 23.27
CA PRO A 166 -17.00 -57.25 23.31
C PRO A 166 -16.05 -57.29 22.08
N PRO A 167 -14.91 -58.01 22.12
CA PRO A 167 -13.66 -57.37 21.69
C PRO A 167 -12.87 -58.02 20.53
N ILE A 168 -11.84 -57.26 20.12
CA ILE A 168 -10.60 -57.57 19.41
C ILE A 168 -10.12 -59.06 19.49
N ARG A 169 -9.76 -59.70 18.35
CA ARG A 169 -8.35 -59.96 17.86
C ARG A 169 -8.25 -60.90 16.64
N GLN A 170 -7.16 -60.73 15.87
CA GLN A 170 -6.34 -61.69 15.08
C GLN A 170 -7.09 -62.80 14.25
N GLU A 171 -6.74 -63.12 13.00
CA GLU A 171 -5.39 -63.22 12.43
C GLU A 171 -5.37 -63.31 10.87
N THR A 172 -4.17 -63.19 10.30
CA THR A 172 -3.70 -63.57 8.94
C THR A 172 -4.69 -64.06 7.87
N TYR A 173 -4.78 -63.33 6.73
CA TYR A 173 -5.07 -63.95 5.43
C TYR A 173 -4.18 -63.44 4.29
N SER A 174 -3.42 -64.39 3.74
CA SER A 174 -2.79 -64.30 2.41
C SER A 174 -3.85 -64.14 1.31
N ALA A 175 -3.48 -63.50 0.20
CA ALA A 175 -4.42 -63.01 -0.81
C ALA A 175 -5.37 -64.06 -1.43
N PRO A 176 -6.68 -63.77 -1.53
CA PRO A 176 -7.58 -64.32 -2.54
C PRO A 176 -7.40 -63.59 -3.87
N ARG A 177 -7.63 -64.31 -4.98
CA ARG A 177 -7.63 -63.76 -6.35
C ARG A 177 -8.82 -62.81 -6.58
N ALA A 178 -8.66 -61.92 -7.56
CA ALA A 178 -9.64 -60.90 -7.92
C ALA A 178 -11.04 -61.45 -8.30
N PRO A 179 -12.12 -60.75 -7.90
CA PRO A 179 -13.40 -60.76 -8.59
C PRO A 179 -13.57 -59.48 -9.43
N THR A 180 -13.66 -59.65 -10.74
CA THR A 180 -13.97 -58.56 -11.69
C THR A 180 -15.48 -58.28 -11.70
N VAL A 181 -15.95 -57.31 -10.91
CA VAL A 181 -17.30 -56.73 -11.07
C VAL A 181 -17.19 -55.21 -10.96
N GLY A 182 -17.59 -54.51 -12.03
CA GLY A 182 -17.48 -53.05 -12.10
C GLY A 182 -18.54 -52.36 -11.24
N THR A 183 -18.13 -51.79 -10.12
CA THR A 183 -18.95 -50.83 -9.36
C THR A 183 -19.01 -49.50 -10.11
N PHE A 184 -20.21 -49.13 -10.58
CA PHE A 184 -20.47 -47.80 -11.09
C PHE A 184 -20.89 -46.87 -9.94
N ILE A 185 -20.39 -45.65 -9.97
CA ILE A 185 -20.67 -44.58 -8.99
C ILE A 185 -21.63 -43.59 -9.63
N VAL A 186 -22.73 -43.29 -8.96
CA VAL A 186 -23.70 -42.26 -9.40
C VAL A 186 -23.18 -40.88 -9.01
N LEU A 187 -23.12 -39.95 -9.96
CA LEU A 187 -22.82 -38.53 -9.73
C LEU A 187 -24.04 -37.70 -10.18
N PRO A 188 -24.91 -37.21 -9.28
CA PRO A 188 -26.21 -36.63 -9.66
C PRO A 188 -26.12 -35.46 -10.65
N ASP A 189 -25.13 -34.57 -10.47
CA ASP A 189 -24.97 -33.34 -11.25
C ASP A 189 -24.01 -33.49 -12.45
N TYR A 190 -23.54 -34.71 -12.73
CA TYR A 190 -22.58 -35.01 -13.79
C TYR A 190 -23.10 -36.10 -14.72
N TYR A 191 -22.94 -35.86 -16.02
CA TYR A 191 -23.42 -36.78 -17.05
C TYR A 191 -22.27 -37.21 -17.95
N ARG A 192 -22.42 -38.33 -18.66
CA ARG A 192 -21.43 -38.76 -19.64
C ARG A 192 -22.03 -39.25 -20.94
N ALA A 193 -21.25 -39.08 -22.00
CA ALA A 193 -21.49 -39.76 -23.26
C ALA A 193 -21.47 -41.29 -23.09
N VAL A 194 -22.28 -41.97 -23.90
CA VAL A 194 -22.09 -43.39 -24.23
C VAL A 194 -20.69 -43.55 -24.83
N GLU A 195 -19.94 -44.56 -24.39
CA GLU A 195 -18.61 -44.83 -24.94
C GLU A 195 -18.74 -45.44 -26.34
N THR A 196 -18.20 -44.77 -27.35
CA THR A 196 -18.37 -45.20 -28.75
C THR A 196 -17.28 -44.69 -29.69
N GLU A 197 -16.58 -45.64 -30.32
CA GLU A 197 -15.65 -45.35 -31.42
C GLU A 197 -16.34 -45.32 -32.79
N ASN A 198 -17.46 -46.03 -32.92
CA ASN A 198 -18.09 -46.36 -34.21
C ASN A 198 -19.08 -45.30 -34.70
N ARG A 199 -19.49 -44.36 -33.83
CA ARG A 199 -20.37 -43.23 -34.18
C ARG A 199 -19.93 -41.92 -33.53
N CYS A 200 -20.44 -40.81 -34.07
CA CYS A 200 -20.48 -39.53 -33.38
C CYS A 200 -21.17 -39.73 -32.02
N PHE A 201 -20.59 -39.21 -30.93
CA PHE A 201 -21.16 -39.42 -29.59
C PHE A 201 -22.48 -38.66 -29.36
N VAL A 202 -22.71 -37.58 -30.10
CA VAL A 202 -23.99 -36.83 -30.07
C VAL A 202 -25.11 -37.74 -30.60
N GLU A 203 -26.15 -37.90 -29.78
CA GLU A 203 -27.31 -38.73 -30.11
C GLU A 203 -28.04 -38.25 -31.37
N GLY A 204 -28.72 -39.17 -32.06
CA GLY A 204 -29.42 -38.89 -33.31
C GLY A 204 -28.51 -38.63 -34.51
N CYS A 205 -27.21 -38.35 -34.31
CA CYS A 205 -26.28 -38.00 -35.37
C CYS A 205 -25.97 -39.20 -36.30
N ARG A 206 -26.53 -39.19 -37.51
CA ARG A 206 -26.32 -40.22 -38.54
C ARG A 206 -25.09 -40.00 -39.44
N ARG A 207 -24.29 -38.96 -39.16
CA ARG A 207 -23.11 -38.62 -39.97
C ARG A 207 -21.98 -39.65 -39.85
N ARG A 208 -21.11 -39.73 -40.86
CA ARG A 208 -20.13 -40.82 -41.02
C ARG A 208 -18.72 -40.48 -40.56
N GLU A 209 -18.41 -39.20 -40.34
CA GLU A 209 -17.04 -38.75 -39.98
C GLU A 209 -16.72 -39.09 -38.51
N ARG A 210 -15.44 -39.35 -38.20
CA ARG A 210 -14.99 -39.96 -36.94
C ARG A 210 -13.73 -39.30 -36.38
N ASN A 211 -13.78 -37.99 -36.19
CA ASN A 211 -12.67 -37.23 -35.60
C ASN A 211 -12.44 -37.61 -34.14
N ARG A 212 -11.16 -37.64 -33.72
CA ARG A 212 -10.80 -37.77 -32.31
C ARG A 212 -11.13 -36.50 -31.56
N ILE A 213 -11.62 -36.65 -30.34
CA ILE A 213 -11.99 -35.55 -29.44
C ILE A 213 -10.74 -35.11 -28.68
N THR A 214 -10.37 -33.83 -28.76
CA THR A 214 -9.19 -33.30 -28.08
C THR A 214 -9.41 -33.21 -26.57
N ASN A 215 -8.35 -33.35 -25.77
CA ASN A 215 -8.46 -33.16 -24.32
C ASN A 215 -8.97 -31.76 -23.94
N THR A 216 -8.67 -30.72 -24.73
CA THR A 216 -9.23 -29.36 -24.56
C THR A 216 -10.76 -29.36 -24.63
N MET A 217 -11.33 -30.02 -25.64
CA MET A 217 -12.79 -30.10 -25.80
C MET A 217 -13.43 -30.98 -24.71
N ARG A 218 -12.78 -32.07 -24.29
CA ARG A 218 -13.22 -32.91 -23.16
C ARG A 218 -13.24 -32.13 -21.84
N LYS A 219 -12.24 -31.29 -21.59
CA LYS A 219 -12.19 -30.37 -20.43
C LYS A 219 -13.29 -29.31 -20.49
N GLN A 220 -13.51 -28.70 -21.65
CA GLN A 220 -14.53 -27.68 -21.84
C GLN A 220 -15.94 -28.22 -21.56
N LEU A 221 -16.28 -29.39 -22.11
CA LEU A 221 -17.56 -30.06 -21.86
C LEU A 221 -17.76 -30.41 -20.37
N LEU A 222 -16.72 -30.95 -19.73
CA LEU A 222 -16.76 -31.28 -18.30
C LEU A 222 -16.84 -30.05 -17.39
N LYS A 223 -16.26 -28.91 -17.79
CA LYS A 223 -16.20 -27.67 -16.98
C LYS A 223 -17.45 -26.79 -17.16
N MET A 224 -17.96 -26.67 -18.38
CA MET A 224 -19.07 -25.75 -18.70
C MET A 224 -20.44 -26.41 -18.61
N TYR A 225 -20.54 -27.72 -18.88
CA TYR A 225 -21.81 -28.45 -19.01
C TYR A 225 -21.89 -29.69 -18.09
N ASN A 226 -20.93 -29.85 -17.16
CA ASN A 226 -20.76 -31.06 -16.33
C ASN A 226 -20.76 -32.39 -17.14
N TYR A 227 -20.41 -32.34 -18.42
CA TYR A 227 -20.58 -33.45 -19.37
C TYR A 227 -19.24 -34.11 -19.70
N TYR A 228 -19.01 -35.30 -19.16
CA TYR A 228 -17.80 -36.09 -19.40
C TYR A 228 -17.88 -36.88 -20.72
N VAL A 229 -16.80 -36.83 -21.51
CA VAL A 229 -16.69 -37.62 -22.74
C VAL A 229 -15.49 -38.57 -22.63
N PRO A 230 -15.67 -39.90 -22.74
CA PRO A 230 -14.57 -40.86 -22.76
C PRO A 230 -13.53 -40.57 -23.86
N ALA A 231 -12.25 -40.88 -23.60
CA ALA A 231 -11.15 -40.57 -24.53
C ALA A 231 -11.28 -41.23 -25.91
N ASN A 232 -11.97 -42.38 -25.96
CA ASN A 232 -12.17 -43.16 -27.17
C ASN A 232 -13.33 -42.67 -28.04
N ASN A 233 -14.11 -41.70 -27.59
CA ASN A 233 -15.25 -41.21 -28.37
C ASN A 233 -14.81 -40.49 -29.66
N ARG A 234 -15.73 -40.45 -30.63
CA ARG A 234 -15.55 -39.78 -31.92
C ARG A 234 -16.63 -38.72 -32.16
N LEU A 235 -16.32 -37.78 -33.05
CA LEU A 235 -17.19 -36.65 -33.40
C LEU A 235 -17.19 -36.41 -34.92
N CYS A 236 -18.34 -35.99 -35.48
CA CYS A 236 -18.42 -35.60 -36.88
C CYS A 236 -18.00 -34.14 -37.09
N ASP A 237 -17.66 -33.76 -38.32
CA ASP A 237 -17.12 -32.43 -38.66
C ASP A 237 -17.98 -31.25 -38.15
N ILE A 238 -19.32 -31.34 -38.30
CA ILE A 238 -20.23 -30.28 -37.84
C ILE A 238 -20.25 -30.11 -36.32
N HIS A 239 -20.18 -31.19 -35.56
CA HIS A 239 -20.14 -31.08 -34.10
C HIS A 239 -18.73 -30.70 -33.61
N LEU A 240 -17.68 -31.00 -34.38
CA LEU A 240 -16.32 -30.55 -34.12
C LEU A 240 -16.17 -29.02 -34.29
N THR A 241 -16.95 -28.41 -35.19
CA THR A 241 -17.00 -26.95 -35.40
C THR A 241 -18.13 -26.24 -34.63
N CYS A 242 -18.80 -26.94 -33.71
CA CYS A 242 -19.94 -26.39 -32.97
C CYS A 242 -19.50 -25.39 -31.89
N THR A 243 -20.13 -24.21 -31.88
CA THR A 243 -19.76 -23.07 -31.02
C THR A 243 -20.48 -23.06 -29.66
N SER A 244 -21.61 -23.76 -29.54
CA SER A 244 -22.36 -23.94 -28.28
C SER A 244 -22.77 -25.41 -28.12
N TRP A 245 -22.85 -25.87 -26.87
CA TRP A 245 -23.32 -27.20 -26.50
C TRP A 245 -24.56 -27.14 -25.58
N ASP A 246 -25.30 -26.04 -25.59
CA ASP A 246 -26.48 -25.82 -24.72
C ASP A 246 -27.53 -26.92 -24.88
N PHE A 247 -27.65 -27.49 -26.09
CA PHE A 247 -28.52 -28.62 -26.40
C PHE A 247 -28.24 -29.90 -25.58
N LEU A 248 -27.06 -30.02 -24.94
CA LEU A 248 -26.77 -31.13 -24.02
C LEU A 248 -27.65 -31.10 -22.76
N ASN A 249 -28.23 -29.94 -22.41
CA ASN A 249 -29.19 -29.82 -21.31
C ASN A 249 -30.61 -30.28 -21.70
N ASP A 250 -30.93 -30.29 -23.00
CA ASP A 250 -32.27 -30.59 -23.53
C ASP A 250 -32.45 -32.07 -23.96
N ILE A 251 -31.38 -32.87 -23.96
CA ILE A 251 -31.45 -34.31 -24.33
C ILE A 251 -31.85 -35.13 -23.09
N SER A 252 -33.15 -35.40 -22.95
CA SER A 252 -33.72 -36.18 -21.84
C SER A 252 -33.29 -37.65 -21.77
N ASP A 253 -32.82 -38.25 -22.88
CA ASP A 253 -32.65 -39.70 -23.01
C ASP A 253 -31.19 -40.21 -23.04
N ASN A 254 -30.17 -39.37 -22.78
CA ASN A 254 -28.77 -39.81 -22.67
C ASN A 254 -28.04 -39.30 -21.42
N ILE A 255 -28.76 -39.31 -20.30
CA ILE A 255 -28.30 -38.88 -18.98
C ILE A 255 -27.68 -40.06 -18.23
N ILE A 256 -26.55 -40.58 -18.73
CA ILE A 256 -25.77 -41.56 -17.95
C ILE A 256 -25.03 -40.81 -16.86
N ASN A 257 -25.56 -40.86 -15.64
CA ASN A 257 -24.94 -40.31 -14.43
C ASN A 257 -24.10 -41.34 -13.66
N THR A 258 -23.87 -42.53 -14.24
CA THR A 258 -23.11 -43.64 -13.66
C THR A 258 -21.72 -43.79 -14.27
N PHE A 259 -20.69 -43.69 -13.43
CA PHE A 259 -19.28 -43.62 -13.84
C PHE A 259 -18.46 -44.76 -13.25
N SER A 260 -17.53 -45.32 -14.01
CA SER A 260 -16.53 -46.23 -13.42
C SER A 260 -15.48 -45.46 -12.64
N ALA A 261 -14.79 -46.13 -11.70
CA ALA A 261 -13.66 -45.54 -10.97
C ALA A 261 -12.55 -45.02 -11.91
N HIS A 262 -12.38 -45.64 -13.10
CA HIS A 262 -11.46 -45.17 -14.12
C HIS A 262 -11.93 -43.85 -14.76
N GLN A 263 -13.21 -43.74 -15.10
CA GLN A 263 -13.80 -42.51 -15.66
C GLN A 263 -13.73 -41.36 -14.65
N ILE A 264 -13.99 -41.61 -13.36
CA ILE A 264 -13.84 -40.60 -12.30
C ILE A 264 -12.38 -40.16 -12.15
N LYS A 265 -11.41 -41.10 -12.19
CA LYS A 265 -9.98 -40.75 -12.18
C LYS A 265 -9.58 -39.87 -13.37
N ASP A 266 -10.16 -40.12 -14.54
CA ASP A 266 -9.95 -39.29 -15.73
C ASP A 266 -10.68 -37.93 -15.65
N MET A 267 -11.85 -37.84 -15.02
CA MET A 267 -12.48 -36.55 -14.68
C MET A 267 -11.60 -35.71 -13.74
N PHE A 268 -10.95 -36.33 -12.76
CA PHE A 268 -9.98 -35.64 -11.90
C PHE A 268 -8.73 -35.21 -12.67
N SER A 269 -8.14 -36.05 -13.52
CA SER A 269 -6.98 -35.66 -14.34
C SER A 269 -7.30 -34.51 -15.31
N LEU A 270 -8.53 -34.45 -15.83
CA LEU A 270 -9.04 -33.34 -16.64
C LEU A 270 -9.22 -32.05 -15.82
N LYS A 271 -9.62 -32.14 -14.54
CA LYS A 271 -9.79 -30.99 -13.62
C LYS A 271 -8.47 -30.48 -13.01
N GLU A 272 -7.53 -31.35 -12.67
CA GLU A 272 -6.24 -30.99 -12.06
C GLU A 272 -5.33 -30.17 -12.99
N ALA A 273 -5.60 -30.21 -14.30
CA ALA A 273 -4.69 -29.69 -15.32
C ALA A 273 -4.92 -28.23 -15.76
N ASP A 274 -6.05 -27.57 -15.45
CA ASP A 274 -6.35 -26.20 -15.92
C ASP A 274 -7.11 -25.31 -14.92
N CYS A 275 -6.37 -24.72 -13.99
CA CYS A 275 -6.74 -23.48 -13.29
C CYS A 275 -5.53 -22.53 -13.17
N ASN A 276 -4.76 -22.38 -14.26
CA ASN A 276 -3.85 -21.24 -14.39
C ASN A 276 -4.72 -19.98 -14.56
N ILE A 277 -5.06 -19.35 -13.44
CA ILE A 277 -5.75 -18.03 -13.39
C ILE A 277 -4.97 -16.96 -14.18
N LEU A 278 -3.68 -17.20 -14.41
CA LEU A 278 -2.75 -16.36 -15.15
C LEU A 278 -2.22 -17.12 -16.39
N ASP A 279 -2.95 -17.07 -17.49
CA ASP A 279 -2.48 -17.50 -18.82
C ASP A 279 -2.20 -16.27 -19.69
N PHE A 280 -0.94 -15.83 -19.69
CA PHE A 280 -0.48 -14.72 -20.52
C PHE A 280 -0.11 -15.13 -21.96
N GLU A 281 -0.33 -16.41 -22.35
CA GLU A 281 -0.30 -16.84 -23.74
C GLU A 281 -1.71 -16.72 -24.36
N ASN A 282 -2.78 -17.07 -23.63
CA ASN A 282 -4.18 -16.78 -24.00
C ASN A 282 -4.79 -15.64 -23.17
N ILE A 283 -4.23 -14.43 -23.33
CA ILE A 283 -4.68 -13.21 -22.65
C ILE A 283 -6.20 -12.99 -22.75
N GLU A 284 -6.81 -13.29 -23.89
CA GLU A 284 -8.25 -13.11 -24.10
C GLU A 284 -9.11 -13.97 -23.16
N CYS A 285 -8.61 -15.13 -22.73
CA CYS A 285 -9.28 -16.05 -21.79
C CYS A 285 -9.12 -15.65 -20.32
N MET A 286 -8.24 -14.69 -19.99
CA MET A 286 -8.12 -14.17 -18.63
C MET A 286 -9.27 -13.20 -18.31
N GLU A 287 -9.73 -13.18 -17.07
CA GLU A 287 -10.66 -12.14 -16.61
C GLU A 287 -10.00 -10.75 -16.62
N ASP A 288 -10.72 -9.73 -17.12
CA ASP A 288 -10.17 -8.38 -17.33
C ASP A 288 -9.63 -7.75 -16.05
N HIS A 289 -10.30 -7.98 -14.91
CA HIS A 289 -9.87 -7.45 -13.62
C HIS A 289 -8.54 -8.07 -13.14
N ILE A 290 -8.29 -9.33 -13.50
CA ILE A 290 -7.06 -10.06 -13.18
C ILE A 290 -5.93 -9.59 -14.10
N PHE A 291 -6.21 -9.48 -15.40
CA PHE A 291 -5.25 -8.94 -16.37
C PHE A 291 -4.81 -7.52 -15.98
N TYR A 292 -5.77 -6.63 -15.71
CA TYR A 292 -5.52 -5.26 -15.27
C TYR A 292 -4.72 -5.18 -13.96
N HIS A 293 -4.95 -6.10 -13.01
CA HIS A 293 -4.19 -6.15 -11.75
C HIS A 293 -2.69 -6.32 -12.00
N TRP A 294 -2.31 -7.28 -12.86
CA TRP A 294 -0.93 -7.66 -13.13
C TRP A 294 -0.24 -6.75 -14.14
N VAL A 295 -0.91 -6.42 -15.25
CA VAL A 295 -0.35 -5.64 -16.37
C VAL A 295 -0.47 -4.13 -16.12
N GLY A 296 -1.51 -3.69 -15.41
CA GLY A 296 -1.79 -2.27 -15.14
C GLY A 296 -2.61 -1.55 -16.22
N PHE A 297 -2.90 -2.23 -17.34
CA PHE A 297 -3.65 -1.74 -18.49
C PHE A 297 -4.77 -2.74 -18.83
N ASN A 298 -5.84 -2.27 -19.47
CA ASN A 298 -6.89 -3.16 -19.96
C ASN A 298 -6.45 -3.87 -21.26
N LYS A 299 -7.23 -4.84 -21.75
CA LYS A 299 -6.89 -5.61 -22.96
C LYS A 299 -6.83 -4.72 -24.22
N ASP A 300 -7.69 -3.71 -24.34
CA ASP A 300 -7.72 -2.82 -25.51
C ASP A 300 -6.46 -1.94 -25.58
N GLN A 301 -6.07 -1.33 -24.45
CA GLN A 301 -4.80 -0.60 -24.29
C GLN A 301 -3.60 -1.50 -24.59
N PHE A 302 -3.63 -2.75 -24.13
CA PHE A 302 -2.57 -3.72 -24.42
C PHE A 302 -2.48 -4.07 -25.92
N ARG A 303 -3.62 -4.27 -26.60
CA ARG A 303 -3.67 -4.47 -28.06
C ARG A 303 -3.21 -3.21 -28.81
N GLN A 304 -3.51 -2.01 -28.31
CA GLN A 304 -3.00 -0.76 -28.88
C GLN A 304 -1.47 -0.71 -28.86
N ILE A 305 -0.82 -1.07 -27.74
CA ILE A 305 0.67 -1.15 -27.68
C ILE A 305 1.22 -2.14 -28.71
N LEU A 306 0.57 -3.29 -28.92
CA LEU A 306 0.98 -4.27 -29.94
C LEU A 306 0.79 -3.75 -31.37
N ASN A 307 -0.25 -2.96 -31.63
CA ASN A 307 -0.52 -2.37 -32.94
C ASN A 307 0.48 -1.25 -33.27
N GLU A 308 0.87 -0.46 -32.28
CA GLU A 308 1.88 0.62 -32.43
C GLU A 308 3.31 0.06 -32.48
N VAL A 309 3.56 -1.13 -31.91
CA VAL A 309 4.86 -1.84 -31.98
C VAL A 309 4.67 -3.23 -32.61
N PRO A 310 4.36 -3.31 -33.93
CA PRO A 310 4.10 -4.57 -34.62
C PRO A 310 5.32 -5.51 -34.64
N GLN A 311 6.51 -5.03 -34.29
CA GLN A 311 7.71 -5.84 -34.09
C GLN A 311 7.51 -6.92 -33.02
N PHE A 312 6.60 -6.74 -32.05
CA PHE A 312 6.21 -7.81 -31.13
C PHE A 312 5.50 -8.97 -31.84
N LEU A 313 4.68 -8.70 -32.85
CA LEU A 313 3.94 -9.73 -33.60
C LEU A 313 4.88 -10.65 -34.40
N ASN A 314 6.06 -10.14 -34.77
CA ASN A 314 7.12 -10.92 -35.41
C ASN A 314 7.91 -11.83 -34.44
N LEU A 315 7.66 -11.73 -33.13
CA LEU A 315 8.31 -12.57 -32.12
C LEU A 315 7.41 -13.75 -31.72
N LYS A 316 8.01 -14.94 -31.61
CA LYS A 316 7.36 -16.07 -30.93
C LYS A 316 6.98 -15.65 -29.50
N ASN A 317 5.70 -15.75 -29.19
CA ASN A 317 5.06 -15.35 -27.94
C ASN A 317 5.24 -13.83 -27.64
N GLY A 318 5.19 -12.98 -28.66
CA GLY A 318 5.33 -11.52 -28.54
C GLY A 318 4.44 -10.87 -27.49
N SER A 319 3.17 -11.28 -27.41
CA SER A 319 2.21 -10.82 -26.39
C SER A 319 2.68 -11.17 -24.97
N LEU A 320 3.13 -12.41 -24.74
CA LEU A 320 3.70 -12.83 -23.45
C LEU A 320 4.96 -12.01 -23.09
N ILE A 321 5.80 -11.71 -24.08
CA ILE A 321 7.02 -10.90 -23.90
C ILE A 321 6.68 -9.46 -23.48
N LEU A 322 5.68 -8.84 -24.11
CA LEU A 322 5.17 -7.52 -23.73
C LEU A 322 4.53 -7.56 -22.33
N ALA A 323 3.64 -8.53 -22.08
CA ALA A 323 2.96 -8.71 -20.80
C ALA A 323 3.97 -8.88 -19.65
N ALA A 324 4.98 -9.74 -19.81
CA ALA A 324 6.05 -9.93 -18.83
C ALA A 324 6.77 -8.63 -18.46
N TYR A 325 7.01 -7.75 -19.44
CA TYR A 325 7.65 -6.46 -19.24
C TYR A 325 6.74 -5.42 -18.58
N LEU A 326 5.47 -5.35 -18.97
CA LEU A 326 4.50 -4.48 -18.32
C LEU A 326 4.27 -4.91 -16.86
N ILE A 327 4.16 -6.22 -16.58
CA ILE A 327 4.11 -6.78 -15.22
C ILE A 327 5.37 -6.40 -14.43
N LYS A 328 6.57 -6.45 -15.05
CA LYS A 328 7.82 -6.03 -14.41
C LYS A 328 7.79 -4.56 -13.98
N LEU A 329 7.30 -3.65 -14.83
CA LEU A 329 7.13 -2.23 -14.50
C LEU A 329 6.07 -2.04 -13.39
N ARG A 330 4.90 -2.66 -13.57
CA ARG A 330 3.72 -2.55 -12.70
C ARG A 330 3.96 -3.07 -11.29
N THR A 331 4.57 -4.24 -11.15
CA THR A 331 4.80 -4.93 -9.86
C THR A 331 6.12 -4.58 -9.22
N GLY A 332 7.17 -4.36 -10.02
CA GLY A 332 8.56 -4.29 -9.56
C GLY A 332 9.18 -5.66 -9.22
N ASP A 333 8.47 -6.77 -9.41
CA ASP A 333 8.91 -8.09 -8.93
C ASP A 333 10.28 -8.52 -9.48
N SER A 334 11.04 -9.30 -8.69
CA SER A 334 12.34 -9.81 -9.11
C SER A 334 12.21 -10.78 -10.30
N ASP A 335 13.27 -10.90 -11.09
CA ASP A 335 13.26 -11.78 -12.28
C ASP A 335 13.04 -13.25 -11.89
N ASP A 336 13.44 -13.64 -10.67
CA ASP A 336 13.12 -14.95 -10.08
C ASP A 336 11.61 -15.14 -9.85
N ARG A 337 10.94 -14.14 -9.25
CA ARG A 337 9.49 -14.20 -8.99
C ARG A 337 8.68 -14.20 -10.27
N LEU A 338 9.08 -13.39 -11.26
CA LEU A 338 8.45 -13.39 -12.58
C LEU A 338 8.72 -14.67 -13.37
N SER A 339 9.92 -15.24 -13.25
CA SER A 339 10.26 -16.55 -13.86
C SER A 339 9.37 -17.66 -13.31
N THR A 340 9.11 -17.67 -11.99
CA THR A 340 8.14 -18.59 -11.38
C THR A 340 6.71 -18.30 -11.81
N LEU A 341 6.28 -17.04 -11.79
CA LEU A 341 4.91 -16.61 -12.11
C LEU A 341 4.50 -16.98 -13.54
N LEU A 342 5.40 -16.74 -14.50
CA LEU A 342 5.16 -16.95 -15.93
C LEU A 342 5.59 -18.35 -16.40
N GLN A 343 6.17 -19.16 -15.52
CA GLN A 343 6.74 -20.49 -15.83
C GLN A 343 7.83 -20.47 -16.93
N ILE A 344 8.49 -19.32 -17.12
CA ILE A 344 9.57 -19.11 -18.10
C ILE A 344 10.93 -19.25 -17.40
N PRO A 345 11.90 -20.02 -17.93
CA PRO A 345 13.26 -20.06 -17.40
C PRO A 345 13.88 -18.66 -17.27
N LYS A 346 14.47 -18.35 -16.12
CA LYS A 346 14.97 -17.01 -15.78
C LYS A 346 15.88 -16.38 -16.84
N THR A 347 16.77 -17.16 -17.44
CA THR A 347 17.69 -16.70 -18.50
C THR A 347 16.93 -16.26 -19.76
N THR A 348 15.93 -17.03 -20.17
CA THR A 348 14.99 -16.70 -21.25
C THR A 348 14.19 -15.45 -20.92
N LEU A 349 13.61 -15.37 -19.72
CA LEU A 349 12.84 -14.21 -19.28
C LEU A 349 13.68 -12.92 -19.28
N VAL A 350 14.88 -12.93 -18.72
CA VAL A 350 15.77 -11.74 -18.71
C VAL A 350 16.08 -11.28 -20.14
N THR A 351 16.24 -12.22 -21.08
CA THR A 351 16.46 -11.92 -22.50
C THR A 351 15.21 -11.32 -23.14
N GLN A 352 14.02 -11.87 -22.87
CA GLN A 352 12.73 -11.36 -23.34
C GLN A 352 12.42 -9.97 -22.79
N LEU A 353 12.61 -9.73 -21.49
CA LEU A 353 12.49 -8.41 -20.86
C LEU A 353 13.46 -7.38 -21.47
N GLY A 354 14.65 -7.83 -21.88
CA GLY A 354 15.60 -7.02 -22.65
C GLY A 354 15.05 -6.60 -24.00
N LYS A 355 14.51 -7.55 -24.79
CA LYS A 355 13.89 -7.30 -26.09
C LYS A 355 12.68 -6.39 -25.99
N ALA A 356 11.77 -6.67 -25.05
CA ALA A 356 10.57 -5.86 -24.81
C ALA A 356 10.90 -4.39 -24.50
N ARG A 357 11.92 -4.18 -23.66
CA ARG A 357 12.41 -2.84 -23.32
C ARG A 357 12.93 -2.10 -24.56
N SER A 358 13.76 -2.74 -25.37
CA SER A 358 14.28 -2.14 -26.61
C SER A 358 13.15 -1.82 -27.57
N LEU A 359 12.26 -2.77 -27.88
CA LEU A 359 11.14 -2.53 -28.81
C LEU A 359 10.24 -1.36 -28.36
N LEU A 360 9.92 -1.24 -27.07
CA LEU A 360 9.14 -0.10 -26.58
C LEU A 360 9.94 1.21 -26.62
N TYR A 361 11.23 1.18 -26.32
CA TYR A 361 12.07 2.39 -26.40
C TYR A 361 12.32 2.86 -27.84
N ASP A 362 12.54 1.93 -28.77
CA ASP A 362 12.87 2.22 -30.17
C ASP A 362 11.63 2.60 -30.99
N TYR A 363 10.44 2.06 -30.66
CA TYR A 363 9.22 2.21 -31.47
C TYR A 363 8.01 2.80 -30.74
N PHE A 364 7.85 2.65 -29.43
CA PHE A 364 6.70 3.23 -28.71
C PHE A 364 7.02 4.64 -28.18
N VAL A 365 8.15 4.79 -27.49
CA VAL A 365 8.56 6.07 -26.86
C VAL A 365 8.58 7.24 -27.84
N PRO A 366 9.15 7.15 -29.07
CA PRO A 366 9.24 8.30 -29.97
C PRO A 366 7.90 8.85 -30.48
N HIS A 367 6.81 8.09 -30.36
CA HIS A 367 5.46 8.53 -30.73
C HIS A 367 4.75 9.28 -29.59
N HIS A 368 5.20 9.10 -28.34
CA HIS A 368 4.51 9.60 -27.13
C HIS A 368 5.42 10.40 -26.19
N LEU A 369 6.69 10.64 -26.54
CA LEU A 369 7.66 11.32 -25.70
C LEU A 369 8.83 11.90 -26.52
N GLY A 370 9.45 12.96 -26.01
CA GLY A 370 10.64 13.58 -26.60
C GLY A 370 10.29 14.77 -27.50
N LEU A 371 11.23 15.68 -27.70
CA LEU A 371 10.95 16.99 -28.31
C LEU A 371 10.39 16.94 -29.75
N ASN A 372 10.50 15.81 -30.45
CA ASN A 372 10.01 15.65 -31.82
C ASN A 372 8.53 15.23 -31.92
N HIS A 373 7.92 14.68 -30.86
CA HIS A 373 6.56 14.11 -30.93
C HIS A 373 5.44 15.14 -30.72
N ILE A 374 5.76 16.28 -30.09
CA ILE A 374 4.81 17.35 -29.77
C ILE A 374 5.39 18.71 -30.18
N ASN A 375 4.56 19.57 -30.78
CA ASN A 375 4.92 20.93 -31.18
C ASN A 375 4.37 22.00 -30.22
N LYS A 376 4.79 23.25 -30.40
CA LYS A 376 4.39 24.38 -29.52
C LYS A 376 2.89 24.64 -29.49
N GLN A 377 2.22 24.56 -30.63
CA GLN A 377 0.77 24.78 -30.73
C GLN A 377 0.02 23.73 -29.90
N GLN A 378 0.45 22.47 -29.97
CA GLN A 378 -0.09 21.38 -29.15
C GLN A 378 0.20 21.57 -27.65
N ILE A 379 1.30 22.24 -27.25
CA ILE A 379 1.56 22.61 -25.85
C ILE A 379 0.63 23.75 -25.41
N ILE A 380 0.41 24.77 -26.26
CA ILE A 380 -0.52 25.88 -25.98
C ILE A 380 -1.94 25.35 -25.79
N GLU A 381 -2.40 24.42 -26.62
CA GLU A 381 -3.71 23.75 -26.51
C GLU A 381 -3.88 22.96 -25.19
N ARG A 382 -2.78 22.65 -24.50
CA ARG A 382 -2.74 22.00 -23.18
C ARG A 382 -2.56 22.99 -22.01
N ASN A 383 -2.66 24.29 -22.27
CA ASN A 383 -2.73 25.31 -21.21
C ASN A 383 -4.10 25.24 -20.51
N LEU A 384 -4.12 24.79 -19.26
CA LEU A 384 -5.31 24.89 -18.41
C LEU A 384 -5.61 26.35 -18.06
N LEU A 385 -6.89 26.63 -17.83
CA LEU A 385 -7.43 27.97 -17.67
C LEU A 385 -6.72 28.79 -16.57
N ILE A 386 -6.48 28.20 -15.39
CA ILE A 386 -5.78 28.90 -14.30
C ILE A 386 -4.34 29.26 -14.68
N PRO A 387 -3.47 28.33 -15.11
CA PRO A 387 -2.16 28.66 -15.66
C PRO A 387 -2.21 29.68 -16.82
N ASN A 388 -3.16 29.54 -17.76
CA ASN A 388 -3.26 30.40 -18.94
C ASN A 388 -3.49 31.87 -18.56
N GLU A 389 -4.46 32.14 -17.70
CA GLU A 389 -4.80 33.49 -17.29
C GLU A 389 -3.75 34.12 -16.37
N LEU A 390 -2.95 33.30 -15.68
CA LEU A 390 -1.87 33.79 -14.80
C LEU A 390 -0.54 33.99 -15.53
N PHE A 391 -0.23 33.15 -16.52
CA PHE A 391 1.12 33.03 -17.11
C PHE A 391 1.15 32.78 -18.63
N GLY A 392 0.03 32.53 -19.29
CA GLY A 392 -0.02 32.21 -20.72
C GLY A 392 0.21 33.42 -21.63
N TRP A 393 -0.42 34.55 -21.31
CA TRP A 393 -0.39 35.75 -22.14
C TRP A 393 0.96 36.50 -22.09
N HIS A 394 1.54 36.77 -23.26
CA HIS A 394 2.73 37.62 -23.42
C HIS A 394 2.68 38.33 -24.78
N ASN A 395 2.86 39.66 -24.79
CA ASN A 395 2.80 40.51 -25.99
C ASN A 395 1.56 40.26 -26.87
N SER A 396 0.39 40.13 -26.24
CA SER A 396 -0.91 39.82 -26.87
C SER A 396 -1.05 38.43 -27.50
N GLU A 397 -0.08 37.53 -27.32
CA GLU A 397 -0.13 36.14 -27.76
C GLU A 397 -0.21 35.18 -26.56
N VAL A 398 -0.81 34.00 -26.76
CA VAL A 398 -0.72 32.89 -25.80
C VAL A 398 0.56 32.12 -26.07
N LYS A 399 1.38 31.92 -25.04
CA LYS A 399 2.64 31.16 -25.10
C LYS A 399 2.54 29.81 -24.37
N PRO A 400 3.39 28.83 -24.74
CA PRO A 400 3.57 27.59 -24.00
C PRO A 400 3.81 27.84 -22.50
N ILE A 401 3.14 27.06 -21.64
CA ILE A 401 3.42 27.00 -20.21
C ILE A 401 3.90 25.59 -19.86
N VAL A 402 5.07 25.52 -19.25
CA VAL A 402 5.72 24.25 -18.91
C VAL A 402 6.10 24.23 -17.43
N VAL A 403 5.82 23.11 -16.77
CA VAL A 403 6.22 22.83 -15.39
C VAL A 403 7.44 21.91 -15.42
N LEU A 404 8.54 22.33 -14.79
CA LEU A 404 9.76 21.51 -14.65
C LEU A 404 9.92 21.06 -13.20
N ASP A 405 10.25 19.79 -12.99
CA ASP A 405 10.48 19.26 -11.64
C ASP A 405 11.49 18.10 -11.62
N GLY A 406 12.28 18.05 -10.54
CA GLY A 406 13.21 16.96 -10.27
C GLY A 406 12.53 15.87 -9.44
N THR A 407 12.60 14.62 -9.91
CA THR A 407 12.11 13.47 -9.15
C THR A 407 13.27 12.57 -8.70
N TYR A 408 12.95 11.44 -8.07
CA TYR A 408 13.97 10.49 -7.62
C TYR A 408 13.54 9.03 -7.72
N VAL A 409 14.47 8.16 -8.07
CA VAL A 409 14.36 6.70 -7.98
C VAL A 409 15.42 6.22 -7.00
N TYR A 410 15.00 5.57 -5.91
CA TYR A 410 15.92 4.99 -4.95
C TYR A 410 16.73 3.87 -5.62
N VAL A 411 18.01 3.75 -5.27
CA VAL A 411 18.91 2.71 -5.79
C VAL A 411 19.63 2.04 -4.63
N GLN A 412 19.91 0.75 -4.77
CA GLN A 412 20.62 0.00 -3.74
C GLN A 412 22.00 0.61 -3.44
N LYS A 413 22.43 0.60 -2.17
CA LYS A 413 23.81 0.92 -1.78
C LYS A 413 24.78 0.06 -2.59
N SER A 414 25.72 0.69 -3.28
CA SER A 414 26.69 0.02 -4.17
C SER A 414 28.05 -0.16 -3.51
N SER A 415 28.73 -1.28 -3.80
CA SER A 415 30.15 -1.47 -3.45
C SER A 415 31.09 -0.61 -4.32
N ASN A 416 30.60 -0.08 -5.45
CA ASN A 416 31.31 0.96 -6.18
C ASN A 416 31.18 2.29 -5.41
N TYR A 417 32.17 2.61 -4.58
CA TYR A 417 32.15 3.81 -3.73
C TYR A 417 32.06 5.13 -4.53
N LYS A 418 32.50 5.19 -5.79
CA LYS A 418 32.33 6.37 -6.66
C LYS A 418 30.86 6.56 -7.03
N TYR A 419 30.18 5.48 -7.43
CA TYR A 419 28.74 5.49 -7.70
C TYR A 419 27.92 5.71 -6.43
N GLN A 420 28.26 5.06 -5.32
CA GLN A 420 27.59 5.22 -4.03
C GLN A 420 27.66 6.67 -3.54
N LYS A 421 28.83 7.34 -3.64
CA LYS A 421 28.97 8.76 -3.25
C LYS A 421 28.13 9.68 -4.14
N LYS A 422 28.15 9.49 -5.47
CA LYS A 422 27.35 10.29 -6.41
C LYS A 422 25.83 10.11 -6.28
N THR A 423 25.39 8.95 -5.81
CA THR A 423 23.96 8.64 -5.61
C THR A 423 23.47 8.89 -4.19
N TYR A 424 24.34 9.19 -3.22
CA TYR A 424 23.88 9.45 -1.85
C TYR A 424 23.31 10.86 -1.70
N SER A 425 22.03 10.97 -1.35
CA SER A 425 21.37 12.25 -1.10
C SER A 425 21.48 12.64 0.38
N LEU A 426 22.03 13.81 0.67
CA LEU A 426 22.03 14.38 2.03
C LEU A 426 20.64 14.82 2.49
N HIS A 427 19.71 15.10 1.56
CA HIS A 427 18.33 15.50 1.90
C HIS A 427 17.40 14.31 2.17
N LYS A 428 17.70 13.13 1.60
CA LYS A 428 16.91 11.90 1.79
C LYS A 428 17.63 10.84 2.64
N TYR A 429 18.90 11.07 2.99
CA TYR A 429 19.79 10.15 3.73
C TYR A 429 19.87 8.73 3.13
N GLN A 430 19.72 8.63 1.80
CA GLN A 430 19.61 7.38 1.06
C GLN A 430 20.23 7.50 -0.33
N ASN A 431 20.55 6.35 -0.94
CA ASN A 431 21.02 6.27 -2.32
C ASN A 431 19.85 6.39 -3.31
N LEU A 432 19.94 7.34 -4.25
CA LEU A 432 18.98 7.59 -5.31
C LEU A 432 19.66 8.13 -6.58
N VAL A 433 18.94 8.09 -7.68
CA VAL A 433 19.21 8.88 -8.89
C VAL A 433 18.04 9.81 -9.17
N LYS A 434 18.28 10.90 -9.89
CA LYS A 434 17.24 11.88 -10.25
C LYS A 434 16.87 11.78 -11.74
N PRO A 435 15.69 11.27 -12.10
CA PRO A 435 15.03 11.66 -13.34
C PRO A 435 14.51 13.10 -13.23
N PHE A 436 14.34 13.75 -14.36
CA PHE A 436 13.84 15.12 -14.50
C PHE A 436 12.61 15.12 -15.42
N LEU A 437 11.59 15.92 -15.11
CA LEU A 437 10.29 15.93 -15.80
C LEU A 437 10.03 17.27 -16.47
N ILE A 438 9.57 17.23 -17.72
CA ILE A 438 8.95 18.36 -18.41
C ILE A 438 7.47 18.04 -18.60
N VAL A 439 6.57 18.91 -18.12
CA VAL A 439 5.13 18.62 -18.16
C VAL A 439 4.33 19.85 -18.59
N CYS A 440 3.40 19.65 -19.52
CA CYS A 440 2.34 20.60 -19.84
C CYS A 440 1.40 20.80 -18.64
N THR A 441 0.61 21.87 -18.64
CA THR A 441 -0.24 22.18 -17.47
C THR A 441 -1.48 21.28 -17.31
N ASP A 442 -1.76 20.40 -18.26
CA ASP A 442 -2.75 19.30 -18.18
C ASP A 442 -2.13 17.98 -17.68
N GLY A 443 -0.83 17.96 -17.36
CA GLY A 443 -0.13 16.74 -16.94
C GLY A 443 0.37 15.85 -18.08
N TYR A 444 0.29 16.29 -19.33
CA TYR A 444 0.95 15.63 -20.46
C TYR A 444 2.47 15.83 -20.37
N ILE A 445 3.27 14.78 -20.58
CA ILE A 445 4.72 14.81 -20.41
C ILE A 445 5.36 15.16 -21.76
N ILE A 446 6.13 16.24 -21.83
CA ILE A 446 6.83 16.58 -23.08
C ILE A 446 8.03 15.64 -23.27
N ASP A 447 8.86 15.51 -22.24
CA ASP A 447 10.05 14.66 -22.23
C ASP A 447 10.55 14.41 -20.79
N VAL A 448 11.46 13.45 -20.60
CA VAL A 448 12.09 13.13 -19.31
C VAL A 448 13.59 12.89 -19.47
N TRP A 449 14.41 13.37 -18.54
CA TRP A 449 15.88 13.23 -18.63
C TRP A 449 16.54 12.63 -17.40
N GLY A 450 17.80 12.27 -17.56
CA GLY A 450 18.68 11.81 -16.49
C GLY A 450 19.45 10.55 -16.90
N PRO A 451 19.80 9.67 -15.94
CA PRO A 451 19.57 9.79 -14.51
C PRO A 451 20.68 10.63 -13.88
N TYR A 452 20.36 11.79 -13.32
CA TYR A 452 21.36 12.66 -12.70
C TYR A 452 21.82 12.12 -11.33
N PRO A 453 23.06 12.44 -10.91
CA PRO A 453 23.54 12.18 -9.55
C PRO A 453 22.62 12.84 -8.50
N ALA A 454 22.46 12.19 -7.35
CA ALA A 454 21.76 12.77 -6.19
C ALA A 454 22.43 14.05 -5.67
N THR A 455 23.74 14.18 -5.93
CA THR A 455 24.57 15.32 -5.54
C THR A 455 24.44 16.54 -6.46
N THR A 456 23.81 16.39 -7.63
CA THR A 456 23.57 17.52 -8.54
C THR A 456 22.28 18.23 -8.10
N SER A 457 22.33 19.54 -7.88
CA SER A 457 21.13 20.33 -7.56
C SER A 457 20.27 20.51 -8.81
N ASP A 458 18.98 20.82 -8.61
CA ASP A 458 18.04 20.90 -9.74
C ASP A 458 18.31 22.15 -10.60
N ALA A 459 18.85 23.23 -10.00
CA ALA A 459 19.41 24.37 -10.72
C ALA A 459 20.62 23.99 -11.61
N GLU A 460 21.57 23.17 -11.13
CA GLU A 460 22.72 22.75 -11.95
C GLU A 460 22.30 21.79 -13.10
N ILE A 461 21.22 21.02 -12.92
CA ILE A 461 20.61 20.26 -14.02
C ILE A 461 20.11 21.22 -15.10
N ILE A 462 19.29 22.23 -14.74
CA ILE A 462 18.79 23.23 -15.71
C ILE A 462 19.94 23.97 -16.40
N LYS A 463 20.99 24.39 -15.68
CA LYS A 463 22.14 25.07 -16.29
C LYS A 463 22.83 24.24 -17.36
N LYS A 464 22.90 22.92 -17.18
CA LYS A 464 23.44 22.00 -18.17
C LYS A 464 22.48 21.85 -19.36
N GLU A 465 21.20 21.55 -19.11
CA GLU A 465 20.26 21.21 -20.18
C GLU A 465 19.77 22.43 -20.97
N PHE A 466 19.88 23.65 -20.44
CA PHE A 466 19.66 24.92 -21.17
C PHE A 466 20.97 25.63 -21.56
N GLY A 467 22.09 24.90 -21.58
CA GLY A 467 23.37 25.42 -22.03
C GLY A 467 23.37 25.85 -23.50
N ASN A 468 24.47 26.48 -23.94
CA ASN A 468 24.69 26.76 -25.36
C ASN A 468 24.60 25.45 -26.18
N GLU A 469 24.05 25.53 -27.39
CA GLU A 469 23.82 24.39 -28.31
C GLU A 469 22.81 23.32 -27.85
N SER A 470 22.23 23.42 -26.65
CA SER A 470 21.24 22.46 -26.17
C SER A 470 19.97 22.40 -27.04
N LEU A 471 19.45 21.18 -27.27
CA LEU A 471 18.21 20.97 -28.03
C LEU A 471 17.00 21.69 -27.41
N LEU A 472 17.00 21.88 -26.09
CA LEU A 472 15.93 22.56 -25.36
C LEU A 472 15.88 24.04 -25.59
N ARG A 473 17.06 24.66 -25.66
CA ARG A 473 17.17 26.08 -25.98
C ARG A 473 16.85 26.36 -27.45
N GLN A 474 16.97 25.36 -28.32
CA GLN A 474 16.46 25.39 -29.69
C GLN A 474 14.95 25.15 -29.75
N TYR A 475 14.42 24.29 -28.87
CA TYR A 475 13.00 23.95 -28.83
C TYR A 475 12.13 25.06 -28.24
N PHE A 476 12.51 25.68 -27.11
CA PHE A 476 11.74 26.76 -26.47
C PHE A 476 12.20 28.15 -26.93
N GLU A 477 11.24 29.07 -27.11
CA GLU A 477 11.48 30.45 -27.58
C GLU A 477 11.39 31.50 -26.46
N SER A 478 11.92 32.69 -26.75
CA SER A 478 11.75 33.87 -25.90
C SER A 478 10.26 34.17 -25.69
N GLY A 479 9.86 34.39 -24.43
CA GLY A 479 8.46 34.57 -24.03
C GLY A 479 7.74 33.29 -23.56
N ASP A 480 8.31 32.10 -23.75
CA ASP A 480 7.76 30.85 -23.18
C ASP A 480 7.83 30.88 -21.63
N ALA A 481 6.86 30.26 -20.95
CA ALA A 481 6.71 30.35 -19.50
C ALA A 481 7.11 29.05 -18.77
N PHE A 482 8.04 29.17 -17.81
CA PHE A 482 8.49 28.06 -16.97
C PHE A 482 8.05 28.22 -15.51
N ILE A 483 7.27 27.26 -15.03
CA ILE A 483 6.82 27.14 -13.64
C ILE A 483 7.76 26.17 -12.92
N LEU A 484 8.44 26.66 -11.89
CA LEU A 484 9.57 26.00 -11.24
C LEU A 484 9.38 25.92 -9.72
N ASP A 485 9.98 24.94 -9.06
CA ASP A 485 10.13 24.97 -7.59
C ASP A 485 11.25 25.93 -7.14
N ARG A 486 11.30 26.25 -5.84
CA ARG A 486 12.34 27.10 -5.23
C ARG A 486 13.77 26.56 -5.42
N GLY A 487 13.94 25.25 -5.60
CA GLY A 487 15.24 24.63 -5.85
C GLY A 487 15.94 25.06 -7.15
N PHE A 488 15.23 25.74 -8.06
CA PHE A 488 15.75 26.23 -9.35
C PHE A 488 16.27 27.67 -9.32
N ARG A 489 16.22 28.35 -8.16
CA ARG A 489 16.62 29.77 -7.99
C ARG A 489 17.92 30.14 -8.69
N ASP A 490 18.95 29.31 -8.55
CA ASP A 490 20.30 29.63 -9.02
C ASP A 490 20.46 29.47 -10.55
N ALA A 491 19.44 28.96 -11.25
CA ALA A 491 19.37 28.85 -12.70
C ALA A 491 18.51 29.94 -13.37
N LEU A 492 17.78 30.75 -12.59
CA LEU A 492 16.91 31.81 -13.12
C LEU A 492 17.66 32.85 -13.99
N PRO A 493 18.89 33.29 -13.67
CA PRO A 493 19.63 34.21 -14.55
C PRO A 493 19.80 33.65 -15.97
N LEU A 494 20.29 32.42 -16.11
CA LEU A 494 20.45 31.76 -17.43
C LEU A 494 19.13 31.67 -18.19
N LEU A 495 18.04 31.27 -17.52
CA LEU A 495 16.74 31.13 -18.18
C LEU A 495 16.18 32.49 -18.65
N ASN A 496 16.36 33.53 -17.84
CA ASN A 496 15.95 34.89 -18.18
C ASN A 496 16.83 35.48 -19.31
N ASP A 497 18.14 35.19 -19.31
CA ASP A 497 19.07 35.57 -20.39
C ASP A 497 18.74 34.85 -21.72
N CYS A 498 18.06 33.70 -21.67
CA CYS A 498 17.49 33.03 -22.83
C CYS A 498 16.12 33.60 -23.27
N GLY A 499 15.58 34.59 -22.55
CA GLY A 499 14.28 35.21 -22.82
C GLY A 499 13.06 34.48 -22.22
N TYR A 500 13.26 33.43 -21.42
CA TYR A 500 12.15 32.69 -20.81
C TYR A 500 11.55 33.44 -19.61
N ARG A 501 10.23 33.35 -19.45
CA ARG A 501 9.52 33.91 -18.29
C ARG A 501 9.49 32.89 -17.16
N THR A 502 10.30 33.10 -16.12
CA THR A 502 10.44 32.15 -15.01
C THR A 502 9.57 32.50 -13.81
N TYR A 503 8.91 31.50 -13.25
CA TYR A 503 7.96 31.65 -12.15
C TYR A 503 8.29 30.66 -11.02
N VAL A 504 8.91 31.17 -9.95
CA VAL A 504 9.23 30.44 -8.71
C VAL A 504 8.47 31.01 -7.50
N PRO A 505 8.20 30.22 -6.45
CA PRO A 505 7.76 30.77 -5.18
C PRO A 505 8.88 31.61 -4.53
N SER A 506 8.52 32.69 -3.82
CA SER A 506 9.46 33.50 -3.06
C SER A 506 10.09 32.71 -1.91
N SER A 507 11.24 33.19 -1.44
CA SER A 507 11.97 32.63 -0.30
C SER A 507 12.50 33.79 0.54
N LEU A 508 12.42 33.66 1.86
CA LEU A 508 12.76 34.70 2.84
C LEU A 508 14.15 35.32 2.60
N GLN A 509 14.25 36.61 2.86
CA GLN A 509 15.53 37.31 2.99
C GLN A 509 16.14 37.02 4.38
N GLN A 510 17.42 37.35 4.55
CA GLN A 510 18.12 37.12 5.81
C GLN A 510 17.53 37.99 6.93
N GLY A 511 17.15 37.35 8.04
CA GLY A 511 16.52 38.02 9.19
C GLY A 511 14.99 38.08 9.15
N GLU A 512 14.35 37.75 8.02
CA GLU A 512 12.89 37.72 7.92
C GLU A 512 12.28 36.44 8.52
N SER A 513 11.07 36.56 9.06
CA SER A 513 10.28 35.43 9.57
C SER A 513 9.10 35.05 8.67
N GLN A 514 8.66 35.95 7.79
CA GLN A 514 7.54 35.80 6.85
C GLN A 514 7.81 36.58 5.57
N LEU A 515 7.25 36.10 4.46
CA LEU A 515 7.21 36.84 3.19
C LEU A 515 6.26 38.06 3.32
N SER A 516 6.48 39.08 2.49
CA SER A 516 5.47 40.14 2.30
C SER A 516 4.16 39.59 1.71
N THR A 517 3.07 40.35 1.83
CA THR A 517 1.76 39.91 1.30
C THR A 517 1.82 39.66 -0.21
N LEU A 518 2.43 40.58 -0.97
CA LEU A 518 2.59 40.45 -2.42
C LEU A 518 3.44 39.23 -2.83
N GLU A 519 4.55 38.97 -2.14
CA GLU A 519 5.38 37.78 -2.40
C GLU A 519 4.66 36.48 -2.04
N ALA A 520 3.91 36.47 -0.93
CA ALA A 520 3.15 35.30 -0.50
C ALA A 520 1.96 35.03 -1.44
N ASN A 521 1.36 36.07 -2.02
CA ASN A 521 0.34 36.01 -3.07
C ASN A 521 0.92 35.48 -4.40
N LYS A 522 2.02 36.06 -4.90
CA LYS A 522 2.75 35.55 -6.09
C LYS A 522 3.21 34.11 -5.90
N SER A 523 3.67 33.75 -4.70
CA SER A 523 3.99 32.35 -4.36
C SER A 523 2.76 31.43 -4.42
N ARG A 524 1.55 31.95 -4.19
CA ARG A 524 0.32 31.16 -4.35
C ARG A 524 -0.01 30.89 -5.82
N THR A 525 0.15 31.88 -6.71
CA THR A 525 -0.13 31.69 -8.15
C THR A 525 0.82 30.67 -8.79
N VAL A 526 2.08 30.60 -8.34
CA VAL A 526 3.00 29.53 -8.77
C VAL A 526 2.56 28.17 -8.21
N THR A 527 2.26 28.09 -6.90
CA THR A 527 1.93 26.79 -6.26
C THR A 527 0.54 26.25 -6.61
N ILE A 528 -0.40 27.06 -7.10
CA ILE A 528 -1.70 26.58 -7.63
C ILE A 528 -1.59 25.99 -9.03
N CYS A 529 -0.49 26.25 -9.75
CA CYS A 529 -0.20 25.63 -11.05
C CYS A 529 0.77 24.44 -10.93
N ARG A 530 1.77 24.51 -10.04
CA ARG A 530 2.79 23.45 -9.89
C ARG A 530 2.24 22.07 -9.48
N TRP A 531 1.05 21.96 -8.86
CA TRP A 531 0.52 20.67 -8.38
C TRP A 531 0.35 19.60 -9.47
N ILE A 532 0.25 19.99 -10.75
CA ILE A 532 0.21 19.09 -11.91
C ILE A 532 1.39 18.12 -11.90
N VAL A 533 2.62 18.63 -11.68
CA VAL A 533 3.82 17.79 -11.72
C VAL A 533 3.90 16.86 -10.51
N GLU A 534 3.27 17.20 -9.39
CA GLU A 534 3.11 16.31 -8.23
C GLU A 534 2.16 15.15 -8.54
N VAL A 535 1.09 15.39 -9.33
CA VAL A 535 0.20 14.33 -9.82
C VAL A 535 0.92 13.41 -10.79
N VAL A 536 1.69 13.94 -11.74
CA VAL A 536 2.47 13.14 -12.69
C VAL A 536 3.53 12.31 -11.97
N ASN A 537 4.29 12.89 -11.05
CA ASN A 537 5.17 12.16 -10.13
C ASN A 537 4.42 11.04 -9.38
N GLY A 538 3.20 11.32 -8.93
CA GLY A 538 2.30 10.34 -8.31
C GLY A 538 1.93 9.19 -9.26
N ARG A 539 1.61 9.47 -10.54
CA ARG A 539 1.32 8.45 -11.57
C ARG A 539 2.48 7.46 -11.69
N PHE A 540 3.72 7.93 -11.83
CA PHE A 540 4.91 7.05 -11.89
C PHE A 540 5.01 6.10 -10.69
N LYS A 541 4.87 6.60 -9.46
CA LYS A 541 5.05 5.79 -8.23
C LYS A 541 3.86 4.87 -7.92
N ARG A 542 2.65 5.28 -8.30
CA ARG A 542 1.43 4.49 -8.12
C ARG A 542 1.37 3.36 -9.15
N ASP A 543 1.63 3.68 -10.42
CA ASP A 543 1.31 2.78 -11.51
C ASP A 543 2.45 1.84 -11.86
N PHE A 544 3.71 2.28 -11.66
CA PHE A 544 4.91 1.47 -11.91
C PHE A 544 5.71 1.28 -10.62
N LYS A 545 5.36 0.27 -9.83
CA LYS A 545 5.98 -0.01 -8.51
C LYS A 545 7.48 -0.27 -8.60
N ILE A 546 8.02 -0.58 -9.78
CA ILE A 546 9.47 -0.66 -10.05
C ILE A 546 10.24 0.60 -9.60
N PHE A 547 9.61 1.78 -9.61
CA PHE A 547 10.22 3.05 -9.15
C PHE A 547 9.95 3.40 -7.68
N ARG A 548 9.15 2.59 -6.96
CA ARG A 548 8.82 2.80 -5.54
C ARG A 548 9.82 2.11 -4.60
N GLN A 549 10.40 1.01 -5.05
CA GLN A 549 11.40 0.21 -4.34
C GLN A 549 12.83 0.61 -4.73
N ASP A 550 13.82 0.12 -3.98
CA ASP A 550 15.24 0.29 -4.30
C ASP A 550 15.59 -0.43 -5.62
N PHE A 551 15.99 0.33 -6.63
CA PHE A 551 16.41 -0.21 -7.92
C PHE A 551 17.72 -1.01 -7.79
N PHE A 552 17.75 -2.19 -8.40
CA PHE A 552 18.91 -3.09 -8.33
C PHE A 552 20.11 -2.51 -9.07
N ASN A 553 21.28 -2.47 -8.43
CA ASN A 553 22.50 -1.88 -9.01
C ASN A 553 22.87 -2.44 -10.40
N ARG A 554 22.64 -3.74 -10.66
CA ARG A 554 22.87 -4.37 -11.97
C ARG A 554 21.88 -3.92 -13.05
N ALA A 555 20.66 -3.53 -12.65
CA ALA A 555 19.61 -3.05 -13.53
C ALA A 555 19.68 -1.53 -13.77
N SER A 556 20.32 -0.76 -12.87
CA SER A 556 20.38 0.71 -12.90
C SER A 556 20.83 1.32 -14.23
N LYS A 557 21.59 0.59 -15.06
CA LYS A 557 21.96 1.03 -16.42
C LYS A 557 20.76 1.26 -17.35
N ASN A 558 19.59 0.68 -17.04
CA ASN A 558 18.36 0.82 -17.82
C ASN A 558 17.31 1.69 -17.12
N VAL A 559 17.63 2.35 -16.00
CA VAL A 559 16.63 3.03 -15.15
C VAL A 559 15.86 4.11 -15.92
N MET A 560 16.53 4.88 -16.79
CA MET A 560 15.88 5.86 -17.65
C MET A 560 15.04 5.21 -18.73
N VAL A 561 15.54 4.19 -19.43
CA VAL A 561 14.76 3.46 -20.45
C VAL A 561 13.45 2.91 -19.88
N HIS A 562 13.45 2.43 -18.64
CA HIS A 562 12.21 2.07 -17.95
C HIS A 562 11.32 3.29 -17.65
N PHE A 563 11.90 4.44 -17.26
CA PHE A 563 11.21 5.69 -16.94
C PHE A 563 10.62 6.39 -18.17
N GLU A 564 11.33 6.41 -19.30
CA GLU A 564 10.89 6.93 -20.60
C GLU A 564 9.73 6.09 -21.15
N VAL A 565 9.85 4.76 -21.12
CA VAL A 565 8.72 3.87 -21.48
C VAL A 565 7.52 4.09 -20.53
N ALA A 566 7.75 4.28 -19.24
CA ALA A 566 6.68 4.62 -18.30
C ALA A 566 6.04 5.99 -18.56
N ALA A 567 6.81 6.98 -19.02
CA ALA A 567 6.31 8.30 -19.40
C ALA A 567 5.44 8.23 -20.65
N ALA A 568 5.92 7.54 -21.69
CA ALA A 568 5.16 7.26 -22.91
C ALA A 568 3.84 6.53 -22.61
N LEU A 569 3.87 5.49 -21.75
CA LEU A 569 2.67 4.78 -21.30
C LEU A 569 1.70 5.66 -20.47
N ILE A 570 2.21 6.67 -19.77
CA ILE A 570 1.34 7.67 -19.11
C ILE A 570 0.66 8.55 -20.15
N ASN A 571 1.40 9.08 -21.13
CA ASN A 571 0.85 9.94 -22.17
C ASN A 571 -0.19 9.23 -23.05
N ALA A 572 0.04 7.96 -23.40
CA ALA A 572 -0.86 7.18 -24.23
C ALA A 572 -2.19 6.82 -23.52
N PHE A 573 -2.17 6.62 -22.19
CA PHE A 573 -3.27 5.93 -21.49
C PHE A 573 -3.84 6.62 -20.25
N HIS A 574 -3.20 7.66 -19.70
CA HIS A 574 -3.84 8.47 -18.65
C HIS A 574 -4.71 9.56 -19.27
N PRO A 575 -5.93 9.80 -18.76
CA PRO A 575 -6.69 10.97 -19.16
C PRO A 575 -5.93 12.26 -18.78
N PRO A 576 -5.92 13.28 -19.65
CA PRO A 576 -5.43 14.61 -19.31
C PRO A 576 -6.12 15.17 -18.06
N ILE A 577 -5.42 15.99 -17.29
CA ILE A 577 -6.02 16.73 -16.17
C ILE A 577 -6.88 17.83 -16.77
N ALA A 578 -8.20 17.74 -16.60
CA ALA A 578 -9.13 18.74 -17.13
C ALA A 578 -9.18 20.02 -16.28
N ASN A 579 -9.74 21.08 -16.85
CA ASN A 579 -10.12 22.27 -16.11
C ASN A 579 -11.11 21.93 -14.99
N ARG A 580 -10.88 22.49 -13.80
CA ARG A 580 -11.78 22.39 -12.65
C ARG A 580 -13.01 23.28 -12.84
N SER A 581 -14.16 22.85 -12.36
CA SER A 581 -15.43 23.59 -12.52
C SER A 581 -15.42 24.97 -11.85
N ASP A 582 -14.72 25.11 -10.73
CA ASP A 582 -14.53 26.34 -9.94
C ASP A 582 -13.30 27.16 -10.38
N ALA A 583 -12.81 26.98 -11.61
CA ALA A 583 -11.61 27.68 -12.10
C ALA A 583 -11.82 29.19 -12.23
N GLN A 584 -12.99 29.63 -12.72
CA GLN A 584 -13.32 31.04 -12.90
C GLN A 584 -13.45 31.76 -11.54
N ASP A 585 -14.16 31.16 -10.57
CA ASP A 585 -14.29 31.71 -9.21
C ASP A 585 -12.92 31.91 -8.53
N ILE A 586 -12.00 30.98 -8.78
CA ILE A 586 -10.63 31.04 -8.28
C ILE A 586 -9.84 32.16 -8.95
N LEU A 587 -9.96 32.34 -10.27
CA LEU A 587 -9.30 33.42 -10.99
C LEU A 587 -9.82 34.79 -10.59
N GLN A 588 -11.15 34.95 -10.45
CA GLN A 588 -11.75 36.18 -9.94
C GLN A 588 -11.19 36.53 -8.55
N LYS A 589 -11.08 35.56 -7.65
CA LYS A 589 -10.46 35.73 -6.33
C LYS A 589 -8.97 36.05 -6.38
N ILE A 590 -8.20 35.42 -7.27
CA ILE A 590 -6.78 35.77 -7.44
C ILE A 590 -6.67 37.23 -7.89
N ASN A 591 -7.40 37.62 -8.93
CA ASN A 591 -7.36 38.98 -9.48
C ASN A 591 -7.83 40.04 -8.48
N GLN A 592 -8.86 39.73 -7.67
CA GLN A 592 -9.35 40.61 -6.61
C GLN A 592 -8.31 40.85 -5.49
N TYR A 593 -7.55 39.82 -5.08
CA TYR A 593 -6.72 39.89 -3.87
C TYR A 593 -5.20 39.92 -4.10
N ILE A 594 -4.69 39.65 -5.32
CA ILE A 594 -3.24 39.50 -5.57
C ILE A 594 -2.40 40.70 -5.15
N ASN A 595 -2.93 41.92 -5.34
CA ASN A 595 -2.27 43.18 -4.97
C ASN A 595 -2.85 43.81 -3.69
N VAL A 596 -3.72 43.11 -2.95
CA VAL A 596 -4.33 43.61 -1.71
C VAL A 596 -3.45 43.25 -0.51
N GLU A 597 -2.95 44.28 0.17
CA GLU A 597 -2.14 44.16 1.39
C GLU A 597 -2.97 43.65 2.58
N ASN A 598 -2.34 42.85 3.46
CA ASN A 598 -3.04 42.20 4.57
C ASN A 598 -3.09 43.11 5.79
N GLN A 599 -4.14 43.93 5.86
CA GLN A 599 -4.31 44.93 6.92
C GLN A 599 -4.44 44.31 8.32
N LEU A 600 -5.12 43.16 8.45
CA LEU A 600 -5.14 42.40 9.70
C LEU A 600 -3.73 42.00 10.16
N SER A 601 -2.82 41.64 9.23
CA SER A 601 -1.43 41.35 9.59
C SER A 601 -0.68 42.60 10.07
N ASN A 602 -0.92 43.75 9.45
CA ASN A 602 -0.34 45.04 9.85
C ASN A 602 -0.82 45.43 11.25
N TYR A 603 -2.14 45.39 11.49
CA TYR A 603 -2.74 45.61 12.80
C TYR A 603 -2.12 44.69 13.87
N VAL A 604 -2.11 43.37 13.64
CA VAL A 604 -1.62 42.39 14.62
C VAL A 604 -0.14 42.60 14.98
N ILE A 605 0.69 43.01 14.01
CA ILE A 605 2.11 43.29 14.20
C ILE A 605 2.30 44.61 14.94
N ASN A 606 1.73 45.71 14.44
CA ASN A 606 1.87 47.06 14.99
C ASN A 606 1.38 47.12 16.45
N ASN A 607 0.18 46.58 16.70
CA ASN A 607 -0.44 46.54 18.02
C ASN A 607 0.15 45.45 18.96
N ASN A 608 1.18 44.71 18.51
CA ASN A 608 1.86 43.66 19.27
C ASN A 608 0.92 42.61 19.87
N ILE A 609 -0.15 42.23 19.16
CA ILE A 609 -1.25 41.40 19.70
C ILE A 609 -0.77 40.02 20.20
N ASN A 610 0.30 39.48 19.60
CA ASN A 610 0.94 38.24 20.06
C ASN A 610 1.49 38.32 21.50
N ARG A 611 1.82 39.52 22.01
CA ARG A 611 2.37 39.73 23.37
C ARG A 611 1.28 40.01 24.41
N ARG A 612 0.05 40.34 24.00
CA ARG A 612 -1.06 40.69 24.91
C ARG A 612 -1.62 39.42 25.59
N ARG A 613 -1.50 39.34 26.93
CA ARG A 613 -2.20 38.38 27.81
C ARG A 613 -3.28 39.13 28.60
N ALA A 614 -4.56 39.07 28.20
CA ALA A 614 -5.72 39.38 29.06
C ALA A 614 -7.09 39.10 28.40
N GLN A 615 -7.33 39.57 27.16
CA GLN A 615 -8.68 39.73 26.59
C GLN A 615 -9.31 38.49 25.90
N PHE A 616 -8.68 37.31 25.99
CA PHE A 616 -9.06 36.16 25.16
C PHE A 616 -9.73 35.05 25.97
N GLN A 617 -10.95 34.65 25.57
CA GLN A 617 -11.65 33.51 26.16
C GLN A 617 -11.39 32.23 25.35
N ALA A 618 -11.01 31.15 26.03
CA ALA A 618 -10.85 29.84 25.41
C ALA A 618 -12.20 29.20 25.04
N ILE A 619 -12.29 28.71 23.81
CA ILE A 619 -13.38 27.90 23.28
C ILE A 619 -13.09 26.44 23.57
N ASP A 620 -14.08 25.76 24.13
CA ASP A 620 -14.19 24.30 24.12
C ASP A 620 -15.45 23.93 23.32
N VAL A 621 -15.50 22.72 22.78
CA VAL A 621 -16.49 22.22 21.80
C VAL A 621 -17.93 22.35 22.29
N GLU A 622 -18.12 22.27 23.61
CA GLU A 622 -19.42 22.31 24.31
C GLU A 622 -19.97 23.75 24.49
N ARG A 623 -19.15 24.79 24.28
CA ARG A 623 -19.51 26.18 24.60
C ARG A 623 -20.20 26.88 23.43
N HIS A 624 -21.38 27.44 23.67
CA HIS A 624 -22.21 28.18 22.70
C HIS A 624 -21.61 29.54 22.24
N ASN A 625 -20.33 29.79 22.53
CA ASN A 625 -19.68 31.10 22.47
C ASN A 625 -19.27 31.52 21.04
N VAL A 626 -19.49 30.65 20.06
CA VAL A 626 -19.04 30.77 18.65
C VAL A 626 -20.10 30.30 17.66
N SER A 627 -21.38 30.39 18.04
CA SER A 627 -22.54 30.15 17.17
C SER A 627 -22.59 31.12 15.98
N GLU A 628 -22.08 32.34 16.18
CA GLU A 628 -21.98 33.42 15.18
C GLU A 628 -20.91 33.19 14.09
N PHE A 629 -20.06 32.16 14.20
CA PHE A 629 -19.12 31.83 13.12
C PHE A 629 -19.87 31.15 11.96
N PRO A 630 -19.70 31.61 10.71
CA PRO A 630 -20.49 31.17 9.57
C PRO A 630 -20.39 29.67 9.33
N VAL A 631 -21.54 29.01 9.12
CA VAL A 631 -21.58 27.66 8.56
C VAL A 631 -21.24 27.74 7.07
N LEU A 632 -20.30 26.92 6.63
CA LEU A 632 -19.76 26.90 5.27
C LEU A 632 -20.08 25.58 4.58
N THR A 633 -20.35 25.65 3.28
CA THR A 633 -20.32 24.48 2.40
C THR A 633 -18.89 24.04 2.10
N TYR A 634 -18.71 22.79 1.64
CA TYR A 634 -17.39 22.30 1.24
C TYR A 634 -16.82 23.07 0.03
N SER A 635 -17.68 23.53 -0.89
CA SER A 635 -17.27 24.38 -2.02
C SER A 635 -16.73 25.73 -1.57
N GLU A 636 -17.36 26.37 -0.58
CA GLU A 636 -16.86 27.63 0.00
C GLU A 636 -15.49 27.45 0.66
N LEU A 637 -15.25 26.34 1.37
CA LEU A 637 -13.92 26.01 1.88
C LEU A 637 -12.87 25.94 0.76
N ILE A 638 -13.21 25.32 -0.37
CA ILE A 638 -12.32 25.25 -1.54
C ILE A 638 -11.98 26.65 -2.06
N LEU A 639 -12.95 27.57 -2.06
CA LEU A 639 -12.77 28.98 -2.44
C LEU A 639 -12.08 29.86 -1.37
N VAL A 640 -11.89 29.35 -0.15
CA VAL A 640 -11.08 30.00 0.91
C VAL A 640 -9.60 29.59 0.83
N SER A 641 -9.27 28.37 0.40
CA SER A 641 -7.87 27.93 0.16
C SER A 641 -7.43 27.98 -1.31
N LEU A 642 -8.36 28.21 -2.24
CA LEU A 642 -8.21 28.07 -3.68
C LEU A 642 -7.76 26.65 -4.09
N GLY A 643 -8.37 25.62 -3.48
CA GLY A 643 -8.04 24.21 -3.73
C GLY A 643 -8.03 23.32 -2.49
N THR A 644 -8.05 22.01 -2.70
CA THR A 644 -8.31 21.02 -1.63
C THR A 644 -7.12 20.69 -0.73
N TYR A 645 -5.89 21.09 -1.07
CA TYR A 645 -4.68 20.70 -0.33
C TYR A 645 -4.71 21.14 1.14
N GLN A 646 -5.03 22.42 1.41
CA GLN A 646 -5.09 22.93 2.79
C GLN A 646 -6.23 22.31 3.59
N ILE A 647 -7.34 21.95 2.95
CA ILE A 647 -8.48 21.24 3.59
C ILE A 647 -8.07 19.82 3.98
N LYS A 648 -7.38 19.09 3.09
CA LYS A 648 -6.82 17.76 3.42
C LYS A 648 -5.84 17.83 4.59
N GLN A 649 -5.05 18.90 4.69
CA GLN A 649 -4.15 19.13 5.83
C GLN A 649 -4.86 19.56 7.12
N ALA A 650 -6.01 20.25 7.04
CA ALA A 650 -6.75 20.73 8.21
C ALA A 650 -7.11 19.61 9.18
N ARG A 651 -7.60 18.48 8.66
CA ARG A 651 -7.95 17.31 9.48
C ARG A 651 -6.76 16.73 10.26
N SER A 652 -5.55 16.75 9.70
CA SER A 652 -4.34 16.31 10.40
C SER A 652 -3.93 17.28 11.50
N TYR A 653 -3.97 18.59 11.24
CA TYR A 653 -3.67 19.60 12.26
C TYR A 653 -4.68 19.56 13.41
N TYR A 654 -5.98 19.44 13.12
CA TYR A 654 -7.02 19.23 14.13
C TYR A 654 -6.72 17.98 14.98
N GLY A 655 -6.41 16.86 14.33
CA GLY A 655 -6.06 15.61 15.00
C GLY A 655 -4.94 15.79 16.03
N GLU A 656 -3.85 16.46 15.66
CA GLU A 656 -2.71 16.72 16.55
C GLU A 656 -3.12 17.39 17.88
N HIS A 657 -4.01 18.38 17.82
CA HIS A 657 -4.38 19.18 19.00
C HIS A 657 -5.34 18.44 19.94
N VAL A 658 -6.22 17.60 19.38
CA VAL A 658 -7.14 16.77 20.17
C VAL A 658 -6.42 15.57 20.78
N ARG A 659 -5.32 15.09 20.19
CA ARG A 659 -4.56 13.92 20.66
C ARG A 659 -3.77 14.17 21.94
N GLU A 660 -3.02 15.27 22.03
CA GLU A 660 -2.12 15.51 23.17
C GLU A 660 -2.87 15.95 24.43
N ASN A 661 -3.73 16.97 24.30
CA ASN A 661 -4.33 17.67 25.46
C ASN A 661 -5.86 17.70 25.44
N GLY A 662 -6.51 16.97 24.51
CA GLY A 662 -7.96 17.00 24.28
C GLY A 662 -8.52 18.32 23.71
N SER A 663 -7.81 19.43 23.87
CA SER A 663 -8.31 20.80 23.64
C SER A 663 -7.70 21.44 22.39
N PHE A 664 -8.56 21.69 21.38
CA PHE A 664 -8.24 22.58 20.27
C PHE A 664 -8.41 24.04 20.75
N VAL A 665 -7.38 24.60 21.39
CA VAL A 665 -7.45 25.93 22.03
C VAL A 665 -7.58 27.05 20.99
N ILE A 666 -8.82 27.46 20.76
CA ILE A 666 -9.19 28.70 20.05
C ILE A 666 -9.56 29.76 21.09
N GLU A 667 -9.21 31.01 20.81
CA GLU A 667 -9.31 32.17 21.69
C GLU A 667 -10.14 33.28 21.02
N VAL A 668 -11.27 33.69 21.58
CA VAL A 668 -12.11 34.77 20.99
C VAL A 668 -11.83 36.12 21.64
N CYS A 669 -11.71 37.17 20.81
CA CYS A 669 -11.77 38.57 21.19
C CYS A 669 -13.01 39.20 20.56
N ARG A 670 -14.09 39.33 21.35
CA ARG A 670 -15.31 40.08 20.94
C ARG A 670 -15.14 41.58 21.10
N GLU A 671 -14.18 42.02 21.92
CA GLU A 671 -13.79 43.42 22.03
C GLU A 671 -13.05 43.85 20.74
N VAL A 672 -13.82 44.37 19.79
CA VAL A 672 -13.29 45.31 18.80
C VAL A 672 -13.02 46.60 19.56
N THR A 673 -11.75 46.90 19.84
CA THR A 673 -11.40 48.25 20.32
C THR A 673 -11.75 49.26 19.23
N GLY A 674 -12.05 50.51 19.61
CA GLY A 674 -12.32 51.57 18.63
C GLY A 674 -11.21 51.65 17.57
N ASP A 675 -9.96 51.44 17.99
CA ASP A 675 -8.78 51.34 17.12
C ASP A 675 -8.89 50.22 16.08
N LEU A 676 -9.34 49.00 16.43
CA LEU A 676 -9.53 47.92 15.45
C LEU A 676 -10.62 48.29 14.42
N GLN A 677 -11.69 48.92 14.88
CA GLN A 677 -12.80 49.37 14.03
C GLN A 677 -12.37 50.48 13.06
N GLN A 678 -11.56 51.42 13.55
CA GLN A 678 -11.05 52.56 12.80
C GLN A 678 -9.89 52.18 11.87
N GLU A 679 -8.92 51.38 12.31
CA GLU A 679 -7.76 50.96 11.51
C GLU A 679 -8.14 50.00 10.37
N LEU A 680 -9.13 49.12 10.57
CA LEU A 680 -9.55 48.12 9.57
C LEU A 680 -10.87 48.46 8.86
N ALA A 681 -11.50 49.60 9.17
CA ALA A 681 -12.80 50.04 8.65
C ALA A 681 -13.91 48.97 8.77
N THR A 682 -14.02 48.34 9.94
CA THR A 682 -14.93 47.21 10.18
C THR A 682 -16.28 47.64 10.75
N SER A 683 -17.27 46.76 10.61
CA SER A 683 -18.61 46.95 11.16
C SER A 683 -18.67 46.75 12.68
N VAL A 684 -19.77 47.17 13.30
CA VAL A 684 -20.06 46.91 14.73
C VAL A 684 -20.30 45.42 15.00
N SER A 685 -20.74 44.66 14.00
CA SER A 685 -20.94 43.20 14.02
C SER A 685 -19.64 42.41 13.74
N THR A 686 -18.52 43.08 13.49
CA THR A 686 -17.23 42.41 13.32
C THR A 686 -16.65 41.96 14.67
N TRP A 687 -15.92 40.85 14.70
CA TRP A 687 -15.15 40.37 15.84
C TRP A 687 -13.88 39.64 15.38
N MET A 688 -12.92 39.45 16.29
CA MET A 688 -11.62 38.82 15.97
C MET A 688 -11.43 37.50 16.73
N LEU A 689 -11.16 36.45 15.98
CA LEU A 689 -10.77 35.14 16.48
C LEU A 689 -9.24 35.00 16.44
N ARG A 690 -8.63 34.58 17.55
CA ARG A 690 -7.24 34.12 17.62
C ARG A 690 -7.22 32.59 17.80
N GLY A 691 -6.32 31.89 17.15
CA GLY A 691 -6.09 30.46 17.39
C GLY A 691 -4.62 30.12 17.42
N ARG A 692 -4.30 29.01 18.07
CA ARG A 692 -2.92 28.52 18.20
C ARG A 692 -2.81 27.17 17.51
N ILE A 693 -1.85 27.03 16.59
CA ILE A 693 -1.64 25.81 15.81
C ILE A 693 -0.19 25.34 15.97
N LYS A 694 0.01 24.16 16.58
CA LYS A 694 1.29 23.46 16.68
C LYS A 694 1.83 23.09 15.31
N SER A 695 3.14 23.25 15.12
CA SER A 695 3.83 22.91 13.88
C SER A 695 3.99 21.39 13.75
N ARG A 696 3.46 20.80 12.66
CA ARG A 696 3.66 19.39 12.30
C ARG A 696 5.13 18.96 12.03
N HIS A 697 6.06 19.91 12.05
CA HIS A 697 7.47 19.71 11.68
C HIS A 697 8.45 19.99 12.82
N ILE A 698 8.02 20.71 13.87
CA ILE A 698 8.88 21.17 14.96
C ILE A 698 8.02 21.20 16.22
N SER A 699 8.25 20.30 17.17
CA SER A 699 7.44 20.12 18.39
C SER A 699 7.14 21.44 19.12
N ASN A 700 8.18 22.25 19.35
CA ASN A 700 8.10 23.44 20.20
C ASN A 700 7.67 24.70 19.44
N ARG A 701 7.29 24.59 18.15
CA ARG A 701 6.90 25.76 17.34
C ARG A 701 5.39 25.90 17.25
N MET A 702 4.86 26.94 17.88
CA MET A 702 3.46 27.37 17.73
C MET A 702 3.33 28.46 16.67
N TYR A 703 2.26 28.38 15.87
CA TYR A 703 1.81 29.47 15.00
C TYR A 703 0.54 30.10 15.58
N TYR A 704 0.46 31.42 15.55
CA TYR A 704 -0.77 32.14 15.81
C TYR A 704 -1.53 32.35 14.51
N VAL A 705 -2.84 32.23 14.57
CA VAL A 705 -3.78 32.51 13.49
C VAL A 705 -4.75 33.56 13.99
N TYR A 706 -5.10 34.50 13.13
CA TYR A 706 -6.09 35.54 13.36
C TYR A 706 -7.12 35.48 12.22
N ILE A 707 -8.40 35.58 12.55
CA ILE A 707 -9.52 35.61 11.60
C ILE A 707 -10.47 36.71 12.02
N LEU A 708 -10.79 37.60 11.09
CA LEU A 708 -11.74 38.69 11.25
C LEU A 708 -13.08 38.26 10.64
N VAL A 709 -14.14 38.26 11.44
CA VAL A 709 -15.45 37.72 11.07
C VAL A 709 -16.54 38.77 11.29
N ASP A 710 -17.43 38.96 10.32
CA ASP A 710 -18.62 39.81 10.46
C ASP A 710 -19.87 38.95 10.63
N SER A 711 -20.53 39.05 11.78
CA SER A 711 -21.74 38.26 12.10
C SER A 711 -23.00 38.73 11.38
N SER A 712 -22.97 39.87 10.67
CA SER A 712 -24.09 40.34 9.83
C SER A 712 -24.11 39.69 8.44
N LEU A 713 -23.02 39.04 8.04
CA LEU A 713 -22.87 38.38 6.74
C LEU A 713 -23.04 36.85 6.89
N SER A 714 -23.26 36.18 5.75
CA SER A 714 -23.47 34.72 5.70
C SER A 714 -22.38 33.99 4.92
N GLY A 715 -22.18 32.71 5.26
CA GLY A 715 -21.27 31.83 4.53
C GLY A 715 -19.84 32.37 4.44
N ARG A 716 -19.22 32.21 3.28
CA ARG A 716 -17.83 32.62 3.03
C ARG A 716 -17.59 34.12 3.21
N ASP A 717 -18.57 34.97 2.90
CA ASP A 717 -18.38 36.42 2.89
C ASP A 717 -18.34 37.04 4.29
N ALA A 718 -18.81 36.31 5.31
CA ALA A 718 -18.55 36.65 6.72
C ALA A 718 -17.09 36.52 7.14
N ILE A 719 -16.22 35.84 6.37
CA ILE A 719 -14.78 35.74 6.66
C ILE A 719 -14.04 36.87 5.91
N ILE A 720 -13.88 37.99 6.60
CA ILE A 720 -13.40 39.26 6.02
C ILE A 720 -11.90 39.21 5.70
N GLN A 721 -11.08 38.86 6.70
CA GLN A 721 -9.62 38.76 6.57
C GLN A 721 -9.06 37.66 7.48
N TYR A 722 -7.87 37.18 7.16
CA TYR A 722 -7.14 36.25 8.02
C TYR A 722 -5.63 36.50 7.92
N TYR A 723 -4.92 36.16 9.00
CA TYR A 723 -3.47 36.25 9.10
C TYR A 723 -2.94 35.05 9.89
N CYS A 724 -1.74 34.59 9.58
CA CYS A 724 -1.04 33.57 10.36
C CYS A 724 0.45 33.91 10.47
N THR A 725 1.10 33.62 11.60
CA THR A 725 2.54 33.88 11.81
C THR A 725 3.47 32.90 11.09
N CYS A 726 2.96 32.05 10.18
CA CYS A 726 3.78 31.17 9.35
C CYS A 726 4.36 31.88 8.13
N ILE A 727 5.39 31.32 7.50
CA ILE A 727 6.16 31.91 6.38
C ILE A 727 5.31 32.53 5.24
N VAL A 728 4.18 31.93 4.87
CA VAL A 728 3.25 32.43 3.82
C VAL A 728 1.97 33.07 4.39
N GLY A 729 1.89 33.26 5.70
CA GLY A 729 0.64 33.54 6.41
C GLY A 729 0.13 34.98 6.31
N LYS A 730 0.88 35.89 5.67
CA LYS A 730 0.39 37.21 5.24
C LYS A 730 -0.46 37.17 3.96
N ARG A 731 -0.43 36.09 3.17
CA ARG A 731 -1.13 36.08 1.88
C ARG A 731 -2.65 36.28 2.03
N THR A 732 -3.22 37.03 1.09
CA THR A 732 -4.67 37.24 0.91
C THR A 732 -5.24 36.33 -0.19
N VAL A 733 -4.40 35.90 -1.14
CA VAL A 733 -4.75 34.91 -2.17
C VAL A 733 -4.75 33.50 -1.55
N GLY A 734 -5.91 33.12 -1.00
CA GLY A 734 -6.17 31.85 -0.32
C GLY A 734 -5.43 31.68 1.01
N CYS A 735 -5.93 30.88 1.95
CA CYS A 735 -5.33 30.79 3.29
C CYS A 735 -4.27 29.67 3.46
N CYS A 736 -3.41 29.75 4.48
CA CYS A 736 -2.46 28.68 4.80
C CYS A 736 -3.16 27.48 5.49
N ALA A 737 -2.47 26.34 5.66
CA ALA A 737 -3.07 25.16 6.29
C ALA A 737 -3.48 25.40 7.76
N HIS A 738 -2.76 26.24 8.51
CA HIS A 738 -3.11 26.57 9.90
C HIS A 738 -4.42 27.37 9.96
N THR A 739 -4.56 28.40 9.12
CA THR A 739 -5.81 29.17 8.98
C THR A 739 -6.96 28.28 8.51
N MET A 740 -6.73 27.45 7.49
CA MET A 740 -7.76 26.49 7.03
C MET A 740 -8.15 25.50 8.12
N SER A 741 -7.25 25.13 9.05
CA SER A 741 -7.60 24.20 10.14
C SER A 741 -8.72 24.73 11.03
N ILE A 742 -8.67 26.03 11.35
CA ILE A 742 -9.68 26.71 12.17
C ILE A 742 -10.97 26.94 11.36
N ILE A 743 -10.87 27.46 10.13
CA ILE A 743 -12.03 27.73 9.27
C ILE A 743 -12.78 26.43 8.95
N TRP A 744 -12.06 25.36 8.58
CA TRP A 744 -12.61 24.04 8.34
C TRP A 744 -13.30 23.49 9.59
N TYR A 745 -12.67 23.60 10.77
CA TYR A 745 -13.24 23.07 12.00
C TYR A 745 -14.54 23.78 12.40
N LEU A 746 -14.50 25.11 12.50
CA LEU A 746 -15.63 25.93 12.95
C LEU A 746 -16.72 26.10 11.90
N GLY A 747 -16.36 26.27 10.62
CA GLY A 747 -17.33 26.51 9.56
C GLY A 747 -18.01 25.24 9.04
N TRP A 748 -17.34 24.07 9.12
CA TRP A 748 -17.84 22.85 8.48
C TRP A 748 -17.79 21.64 9.40
N ALA A 749 -16.62 21.30 9.94
CA ALA A 749 -16.35 20.00 10.53
C ALA A 749 -17.19 19.72 11.79
N ARG A 750 -17.33 20.70 12.69
CA ARG A 750 -18.17 20.58 13.90
C ARG A 750 -19.66 20.32 13.60
N HIS A 751 -20.11 20.61 12.38
CA HIS A 751 -21.49 20.43 11.93
C HIS A 751 -21.73 19.07 11.22
N GLN A 752 -20.70 18.22 11.06
CA GLN A 752 -20.80 16.92 10.37
C GLN A 752 -20.94 15.70 11.31
N GLY A 753 -21.09 15.92 12.62
CA GLY A 753 -21.08 14.85 13.63
C GLY A 753 -19.69 14.53 14.19
N SER A 754 -19.54 13.36 14.86
CA SER A 754 -18.35 13.02 15.64
C SER A 754 -17.06 12.92 14.81
N GLN A 755 -16.15 13.89 15.02
CA GLN A 755 -14.87 14.01 14.32
C GLN A 755 -13.78 13.12 14.94
N LEU A 756 -13.58 11.91 14.43
CA LEU A 756 -12.41 11.10 14.82
C LEU A 756 -11.11 11.65 14.17
N PRO A 757 -10.05 11.90 14.96
CA PRO A 757 -8.71 12.18 14.45
C PRO A 757 -8.26 11.17 13.39
N PRO A 758 -7.54 11.60 12.35
CA PRO A 758 -7.09 10.68 11.31
C PRO A 758 -6.11 9.65 11.88
N ALA A 759 -6.21 8.40 11.41
CA ALA A 759 -5.25 7.32 11.66
C ALA A 759 -4.95 6.98 13.15
N GLN A 760 -5.92 7.09 14.06
CA GLN A 760 -5.78 6.71 15.49
C GLN A 760 -5.19 5.31 15.74
N LEU A 761 -5.36 4.38 14.81
CA LEU A 761 -4.76 3.03 14.89
C LEU A 761 -3.23 3.03 14.99
N LEU A 762 -2.56 4.13 14.61
CA LEU A 762 -1.10 4.28 14.66
C LEU A 762 -0.58 4.75 16.02
N ASP A 763 -1.43 5.29 16.88
CA ASP A 763 -1.03 6.08 18.06
C ASP A 763 -0.27 5.21 19.08
N ASN A 764 -0.59 3.91 19.13
CA ASN A 764 0.03 2.92 20.01
C ASN A 764 1.01 1.97 19.29
N VAL A 765 1.42 2.28 18.05
CA VAL A 765 2.34 1.43 17.25
C VAL A 765 3.80 1.68 17.59
N LEU A 766 4.15 2.91 17.99
CA LEU A 766 5.51 3.27 18.38
C LEU A 766 5.76 2.91 19.85
N LEU A 767 6.95 2.35 20.12
CA LEU A 767 7.42 2.09 21.49
C LEU A 767 8.32 3.24 21.90
N TYR A 768 7.79 4.14 22.70
CA TYR A 768 8.60 5.10 23.45
C TYR A 768 9.33 4.36 24.58
N TYR A 769 10.57 4.76 24.85
CA TYR A 769 11.22 4.44 26.11
C TYR A 769 10.98 5.62 27.01
N ASP A 770 10.26 5.41 28.12
CA ASP A 770 10.06 6.44 29.12
C ASP A 770 11.43 6.94 29.58
N ASN A 771 11.74 8.19 29.24
CA ASN A 771 12.96 8.86 29.64
C ASN A 771 12.57 9.66 30.90
N PRO A 772 12.90 9.20 32.12
CA PRO A 772 12.29 9.70 33.36
C PRO A 772 12.68 11.14 33.76
N ASN A 773 13.23 11.90 32.81
CA ASN A 773 13.72 13.26 32.95
C ASN A 773 13.03 14.25 31.97
N GLU A 774 12.10 13.83 31.11
CA GLU A 774 11.44 14.72 30.13
C GLU A 774 10.13 15.36 30.63
N ASP A 775 9.61 14.96 31.79
CA ASP A 775 8.42 15.56 32.41
C ASP A 775 8.73 16.79 33.32
N VAL A 776 9.88 17.46 33.11
CA VAL A 776 10.29 18.65 33.87
C VAL A 776 10.91 19.72 32.94
N GLU A 777 10.07 20.39 32.14
CA GLU A 777 10.36 21.71 31.54
C GLU A 777 9.08 22.54 31.28
#